data_AF-A0A2N0LC19-F1
#
_entry.id   AF-A0A2N0LC19-F1
#
_cell.length_a   1.000
_cell.length_b   1.000
_cell.length_c   1.000
_cell.angle_alpha   90.00
_cell.angle_beta   90.00
_cell.angle_gamma   90.00
#
_symmetry.space_group_name_H-M   'P 1'
#
loop_
_entity.id
_entity.type
_entity.pdbx_description
1 polymer ?
#
loop_
_entity_poly.entity_id
_entity_poly.type
_entity_poly.pdbx_seq_one_letter_code
_entity_poly.pdbx_strand_id
1 'polypeptide(L)'
;MEMQTSPDLAFRKLRSFGQWAIGRSKTVPPLILLILALGLALRIYGITWDDGNFFHPDERSIYMRVDCMYQLLTDAPTLTECTRDKPFQQTVPGWPSPMDFLDADKSPLNPHWFPLGTMLIYVLVGFKLLLAPIVTMGLEDLAIVGRTLSALADVGTIFMVYTLGKRLFNQNVGLLAAALVCFSVVHIQISHFYRPETFTNLFTLCSFWFMLNVHEHNRVRDSWLLGVFIGLSFATKLSVLPLLIPVITLYLYTYVKERRNLASSEGLLIQESLALRMLAASAAAAVTYLFLTPYALLDFPEFFRWNIRELDIIRNAGTVPYTIQYLGTANFIYELRQTIVWGLGIPLGLLAWGGFFAIIVSNVKRPKFSQTLLLLWAVPLLITVCTAEVKFLRYTFPLMPILILMGSAAGFHAIEWVKRYNRHLGNVVKSLFILIVVATILYGLAFTSIYTRAHPAVQASQWINSNILPGSSIVTDNHWDEGIPELGRYKVEQLPVFEGDTRAKMDSIARKLAAADYLLFYSNRTYGAINRIPERYPYTANYYSSLFNGDLGFKLAQDFNSYPQLFGIALSDDTFERAMLTPLTGLQAPERARWTINQGYADNDVIGYDHPLVLVLENKGQYSPEVLLDVFMKPNNLPSQIEPKPLMLTPIELETQQSGGTWSKIFNPDSFPNRFPVLVWLLLIETAFLATFPIGYLVFRGLHDRGYLLTKILSVLLLAYIPWVLSTLALLPFGRLSIFTGLALLFGVSSAIAFRQRHEIWGFVRTRWRTIALEEGLFLVAFLVFLILRWANPDLWHPFRGGEKPMDLAYLNAIVRSTTGNPYDPWFAGGYLNYYHFGLFIVATMIKVTGILTEIAYNLAIPLLFALTVGGAFSIAYNFSHAVGNHLPQQTKSGWIPTITGFAAVLFIAVLAIWEVLFS
;
A
#
# COMPACT_ATOMS: atom_id res chain seq x y z
N MET A 1 -19.90 60.95 8.90
CA MET A 1 -20.08 60.13 10.12
C MET A 1 -21.27 59.24 9.85
N GLU A 2 -21.19 57.98 10.27
CA GLU A 2 -22.10 56.85 9.99
C GLU A 2 -21.85 56.05 8.70
N MET A 3 -21.32 54.85 8.93
CA MET A 3 -21.01 53.78 8.00
C MET A 3 -22.14 52.76 8.17
N GLN A 4 -23.08 52.70 7.22
CA GLN A 4 -24.09 51.63 7.15
C GLN A 4 -23.52 50.47 6.32
N THR A 5 -23.17 49.36 6.98
CA THR A 5 -22.80 48.10 6.35
C THR A 5 -24.05 47.22 6.16
N SER A 6 -24.46 47.00 4.91
CA SER A 6 -25.56 46.10 4.56
C SER A 6 -25.14 44.62 4.69
N PRO A 7 -25.99 43.71 5.22
CA PRO A 7 -25.69 42.27 5.38
C PRO A 7 -25.59 41.44 4.08
N ASP A 8 -25.77 42.06 2.91
CA ASP A 8 -25.96 41.37 1.63
C ASP A 8 -24.69 40.80 0.98
N LEU A 9 -23.50 41.17 1.48
CA LEU A 9 -22.23 40.73 0.89
C LEU A 9 -21.84 39.30 1.31
N ALA A 10 -22.31 38.84 2.47
CA ALA A 10 -22.00 37.50 2.99
C ALA A 10 -22.81 36.41 2.26
N PHE A 11 -24.07 36.67 1.92
CA PHE A 11 -24.94 35.71 1.23
C PHE A 11 -24.63 35.52 -0.26
N ARG A 12 -24.03 36.52 -0.93
CA ARG A 12 -23.62 36.39 -2.35
C ARG A 12 -22.38 35.51 -2.55
N LYS A 13 -21.48 35.41 -1.57
CA LYS A 13 -20.30 34.52 -1.66
C LYS A 13 -20.65 33.03 -1.51
N LEU A 14 -21.70 32.69 -0.75
CA LEU A 14 -22.17 31.30 -0.59
C LEU A 14 -22.82 30.73 -1.87
N ARG A 15 -23.46 31.56 -2.71
CA ARG A 15 -23.97 31.12 -4.03
C ARG A 15 -22.87 30.71 -5.02
N SER A 16 -21.62 31.17 -4.81
CA SER A 16 -20.50 30.86 -5.72
C SER A 16 -19.93 29.46 -5.56
N PHE A 17 -20.21 28.77 -4.45
CA PHE A 17 -19.78 27.39 -4.21
C PHE A 17 -20.65 26.39 -5.00
N GLY A 18 -21.97 26.62 -5.06
CA GLY A 18 -22.92 25.77 -5.80
C GLY A 18 -22.83 25.86 -7.32
N GLN A 19 -22.33 26.97 -7.87
CA GLN A 19 -22.13 27.12 -9.33
C GLN A 19 -20.88 26.40 -9.85
N TRP A 20 -19.99 25.94 -8.97
CA TRP A 20 -18.69 25.41 -9.33
C TRP A 20 -18.75 23.93 -9.79
N ALA A 21 -19.80 23.20 -9.43
CA ALA A 21 -20.01 21.78 -9.79
C ALA A 21 -20.93 21.56 -11.02
N ILE A 22 -21.53 22.61 -11.58
CA ILE A 22 -22.64 22.48 -12.53
C ILE A 22 -22.22 23.01 -13.92
N GLY A 23 -21.61 22.14 -14.71
CA GLY A 23 -21.42 22.39 -16.14
C GLY A 23 -22.76 22.50 -16.89
N ARG A 24 -22.97 23.67 -17.53
CA ARG A 24 -23.94 24.10 -18.59
C ARG A 24 -25.41 23.62 -18.61
N SER A 25 -25.84 22.65 -17.81
CA SER A 25 -27.25 22.35 -17.55
C SER A 25 -27.62 22.96 -16.18
N LYS A 26 -28.43 24.02 -16.19
CA LYS A 26 -28.75 24.84 -15.00
C LYS A 26 -29.60 24.13 -13.93
N THR A 27 -29.99 22.87 -14.14
CA THR A 27 -30.82 22.12 -13.17
C THR A 27 -30.14 20.83 -12.75
N VAL A 28 -29.90 20.70 -11.44
CA VAL A 28 -29.55 19.43 -10.80
C VAL A 28 -30.77 18.51 -10.94
N PRO A 29 -30.65 17.31 -11.54
CA PRO A 29 -31.80 16.43 -11.73
C PRO A 29 -32.41 16.06 -10.37
N PRO A 30 -33.73 16.15 -10.15
CA PRO A 30 -34.34 15.78 -8.87
C PRO A 30 -33.92 14.38 -8.37
N LEU A 31 -33.65 13.46 -9.31
CA LEU A 31 -33.18 12.11 -9.01
C LEU A 31 -31.85 12.06 -8.24
N ILE A 32 -30.89 12.96 -8.49
CA ILE A 32 -29.63 12.92 -7.70
C ILE A 32 -29.87 13.35 -6.26
N LEU A 33 -30.81 14.28 -6.01
CA LEU A 33 -31.17 14.66 -4.65
C LEU A 33 -31.80 13.48 -3.89
N LEU A 34 -32.65 12.70 -4.57
CA LEU A 34 -33.19 11.46 -4.01
C LEU A 34 -32.08 10.44 -3.72
N ILE A 35 -31.15 10.22 -4.65
CA ILE A 35 -30.01 9.31 -4.45
C ILE A 35 -29.15 9.75 -3.26
N LEU A 36 -28.88 11.06 -3.11
CA LEU A 36 -28.10 11.57 -1.98
C LEU A 36 -28.86 11.44 -0.65
N ALA A 37 -30.17 11.68 -0.63
CA ALA A 37 -31.00 11.51 0.55
C ALA A 37 -31.07 10.04 0.99
N LEU A 38 -31.26 9.11 0.03
CA LEU A 38 -31.17 7.67 0.28
C LEU A 38 -29.77 7.26 0.73
N GLY A 39 -28.75 7.82 0.08
CA GLY A 39 -27.35 7.59 0.42
C GLY A 39 -27.05 7.98 1.86
N LEU A 40 -27.51 9.15 2.31
CA LEU A 40 -27.39 9.59 3.70
C LEU A 40 -28.17 8.67 4.63
N ALA A 41 -29.44 8.38 4.32
CA ALA A 41 -30.31 7.55 5.15
C ALA A 41 -29.68 6.16 5.41
N LEU A 42 -29.14 5.51 4.38
CA LEU A 42 -28.51 4.19 4.51
C LEU A 42 -27.23 4.19 5.36
N ARG A 43 -26.55 5.33 5.51
CA ARG A 43 -25.24 5.46 6.19
C ARG A 43 -25.37 5.91 7.65
N ILE A 44 -26.49 6.56 7.99
CA ILE A 44 -26.82 6.96 9.36
C ILE A 44 -27.76 5.98 10.05
N TYR A 45 -28.35 5.05 9.28
CA TYR A 45 -29.27 4.06 9.83
C TYR A 45 -28.51 3.09 10.75
N GLY A 46 -28.87 3.04 12.03
CA GLY A 46 -28.14 2.23 13.00
C GLY A 46 -26.74 2.78 13.31
N ILE A 47 -26.57 4.10 13.35
CA ILE A 47 -25.29 4.74 13.67
C ILE A 47 -24.68 4.31 15.03
N THR A 48 -25.52 3.81 15.95
CA THR A 48 -25.16 3.24 17.26
C THR A 48 -25.14 1.70 17.25
N TRP A 49 -24.78 1.08 16.12
CA TRP A 49 -24.85 -0.38 15.92
C TRP A 49 -24.08 -1.24 16.94
N ASP A 50 -23.10 -0.67 17.64
CA ASP A 50 -22.25 -1.33 18.64
C ASP A 50 -22.72 -1.11 20.08
N ASP A 51 -23.86 -0.44 20.30
CA ASP A 51 -24.44 -0.16 21.62
C ASP A 51 -23.42 0.44 22.62
N GLY A 52 -22.52 1.30 22.14
CA GLY A 52 -21.49 1.95 22.97
C GLY A 52 -20.29 1.08 23.35
N ASN A 53 -20.12 -0.10 22.75
CA ASN A 53 -19.01 -1.02 23.08
C ASN A 53 -17.73 -0.82 22.24
N PHE A 54 -17.78 0.00 21.18
CA PHE A 54 -16.63 0.35 20.34
C PHE A 54 -15.87 -0.87 19.78
N PHE A 55 -16.59 -1.84 19.21
CA PHE A 55 -16.01 -3.08 18.67
C PHE A 55 -15.03 -2.87 17.52
N HIS A 56 -15.06 -1.70 16.85
CA HIS A 56 -14.06 -1.38 15.83
C HIS A 56 -12.77 -0.80 16.47
N PRO A 57 -11.62 -1.49 16.38
CA PRO A 57 -10.41 -1.11 17.13
C PRO A 57 -9.78 0.21 16.66
N ASP A 58 -9.81 0.50 15.35
CA ASP A 58 -9.27 1.74 14.79
C ASP A 58 -10.04 2.99 15.27
N GLU A 59 -11.39 2.93 15.24
CA GLU A 59 -12.24 4.01 15.75
C GLU A 59 -12.03 4.22 17.23
N ARG A 60 -12.08 3.14 18.02
CA ARG A 60 -11.80 3.18 19.47
C ARG A 60 -10.46 3.83 19.74
N SER A 61 -9.44 3.49 18.96
CA SER A 61 -8.12 4.09 19.09
C SER A 61 -8.18 5.60 18.85
N ILE A 62 -8.82 6.08 17.78
CA ILE A 62 -8.99 7.51 17.51
C ILE A 62 -9.72 8.20 18.66
N TYR A 63 -10.84 7.65 19.14
CA TYR A 63 -11.64 8.25 20.22
C TYR A 63 -10.83 8.38 21.52
N MET A 64 -10.03 7.37 21.88
CA MET A 64 -9.14 7.46 23.04
C MET A 64 -8.10 8.58 22.90
N ARG A 65 -7.53 8.81 21.70
CA ARG A 65 -6.56 9.90 21.49
C ARG A 65 -7.25 11.26 21.50
N VAL A 66 -8.45 11.35 20.94
CA VAL A 66 -9.29 12.56 21.00
C VAL A 66 -9.62 12.92 22.43
N ASP A 67 -10.07 11.94 23.22
CA ASP A 67 -10.41 12.13 24.62
C ASP A 67 -9.19 12.59 25.42
N CYS A 68 -8.05 11.92 25.21
CA CYS A 68 -6.82 12.24 25.91
C CYS A 68 -6.26 13.62 25.56
N MET A 69 -6.22 13.96 24.26
CA MET A 69 -5.81 15.28 23.78
C MET A 69 -6.73 16.38 24.32
N TYR A 70 -8.04 16.14 24.39
CA TYR A 70 -8.98 17.09 24.99
C TYR A 70 -8.71 17.30 26.49
N GLN A 71 -8.47 16.23 27.25
CA GLN A 71 -8.14 16.33 28.66
C GLN A 71 -6.83 17.11 28.90
N LEU A 72 -5.81 16.88 28.06
CA LEU A 72 -4.55 17.63 28.08
C LEU A 72 -4.76 19.12 27.80
N LEU A 73 -5.53 19.48 26.76
CA LEU A 73 -5.77 20.87 26.38
C LEU A 73 -6.61 21.65 27.40
N THR A 74 -7.49 20.96 28.13
CA THR A 74 -8.41 21.59 29.10
C THR A 74 -7.91 21.51 30.54
N ASP A 75 -6.74 20.92 30.78
CA ASP A 75 -6.18 20.68 32.11
C ASP A 75 -7.20 19.98 33.04
N ALA A 76 -7.81 18.92 32.52
CA ALA A 76 -8.90 18.23 33.22
C ALA A 76 -8.39 17.48 34.47
N PRO A 77 -9.18 17.38 35.56
CA PRO A 77 -8.77 16.69 36.78
C PRO A 77 -8.41 15.21 36.60
N THR A 78 -8.90 14.57 35.53
CA THR A 78 -8.70 13.15 35.20
C THR A 78 -7.43 12.85 34.39
N LEU A 79 -6.58 13.86 34.16
CA LEU A 79 -5.38 13.77 33.31
C LEU A 79 -4.42 12.61 33.64
N THR A 80 -4.43 12.14 34.88
CA THR A 80 -3.51 11.10 35.38
C THR A 80 -3.56 9.78 34.61
N GLU A 81 -4.63 9.48 33.88
CA GLU A 81 -4.69 8.26 33.05
C GLU A 81 -3.93 8.42 31.74
N CYS A 82 -3.97 9.62 31.16
CA CYS A 82 -3.29 9.97 29.92
C CYS A 82 -1.77 10.06 30.04
N THR A 83 -1.28 10.68 31.11
CA THR A 83 0.14 10.98 31.29
C THR A 83 0.95 9.79 31.82
N ARG A 84 0.29 8.65 32.11
CA ARG A 84 0.95 7.40 32.50
C ARG A 84 1.74 6.79 31.36
N ASP A 85 1.26 6.94 30.14
CA ASP A 85 1.93 6.42 28.96
C ASP A 85 3.21 7.22 28.69
N LYS A 86 4.32 6.50 28.44
CA LYS A 86 5.65 7.09 28.20
C LYS A 86 5.66 8.29 27.23
N PRO A 87 4.92 8.29 26.09
CA PRO A 87 4.93 9.40 25.15
C PRO A 87 4.42 10.72 25.76
N PHE A 88 3.51 10.66 26.74
CA PHE A 88 2.86 11.85 27.30
C PHE A 88 3.49 12.34 28.61
N GLN A 89 4.60 11.74 29.06
CA GLN A 89 5.22 12.08 30.35
C GLN A 89 5.83 13.49 30.39
N GLN A 90 6.26 14.02 29.24
CA GLN A 90 6.88 15.34 29.12
C GLN A 90 5.89 16.41 28.62
N THR A 91 4.67 16.01 28.29
CA THR A 91 3.64 16.89 27.74
C THR A 91 3.19 17.91 28.79
N VAL A 92 3.15 19.18 28.40
CA VAL A 92 2.68 20.28 29.26
C VAL A 92 1.17 20.48 29.03
N PRO A 93 0.32 20.33 30.07
CA PRO A 93 -1.12 20.55 29.94
C PRO A 93 -1.48 22.01 29.63
N GLY A 94 -2.65 22.21 29.03
CA GLY A 94 -3.16 23.51 28.60
C GLY A 94 -2.92 23.81 27.12
N TRP A 95 -3.29 25.01 26.68
CA TRP A 95 -2.99 25.44 25.31
C TRP A 95 -1.49 25.74 25.17
N PRO A 96 -0.80 25.18 24.15
CA PRO A 96 0.65 25.31 24.05
C PRO A 96 1.08 26.74 23.80
N SER A 97 2.15 27.18 24.47
CA SER A 97 2.88 28.38 24.06
C SER A 97 3.52 28.18 22.68
N PRO A 98 3.93 29.24 21.95
CA PRO A 98 4.61 29.07 20.67
C PRO A 98 5.87 28.21 20.74
N MET A 99 6.58 28.19 21.88
CA MET A 99 7.74 27.35 22.08
C MET A 99 7.34 25.89 22.31
N ASP A 100 6.32 25.66 23.15
CA ASP A 100 5.82 24.30 23.42
C ASP A 100 5.16 23.68 22.19
N PHE A 101 4.52 24.49 21.34
CA PHE A 101 3.94 24.01 20.07
C PHE A 101 5.00 23.42 19.13
N LEU A 102 6.19 24.04 19.08
CA LEU A 102 7.31 23.61 18.24
C LEU A 102 8.11 22.46 18.86
N ASP A 103 7.92 22.19 20.15
CA ASP A 103 8.56 21.11 20.89
C ASP A 103 7.64 19.87 20.88
N ALA A 104 8.04 18.85 20.12
CA ALA A 104 7.23 17.66 19.89
C ALA A 104 6.89 16.89 21.18
N ASP A 105 7.76 16.90 22.19
CA ASP A 105 7.58 16.17 23.44
C ASP A 105 6.68 16.91 24.42
N LYS A 106 6.66 18.25 24.34
CA LYS A 106 5.88 19.10 25.25
C LYS A 106 4.49 19.42 24.74
N SER A 107 4.29 19.47 23.42
CA SER A 107 3.02 19.93 22.87
C SER A 107 1.87 18.96 23.14
N PRO A 108 0.77 19.39 23.77
CA PRO A 108 -0.43 18.59 23.92
C PRO A 108 -1.19 18.40 22.61
N LEU A 109 -0.81 19.09 21.53
CA LEU A 109 -1.37 18.90 20.19
C LEU A 109 -0.67 17.76 19.41
N ASN A 110 0.42 17.19 19.93
CA ASN A 110 1.04 16.02 19.33
C ASN A 110 0.30 14.74 19.78
N PRO A 111 -0.30 13.95 18.87
CA PRO A 111 -0.92 12.68 19.25
C PRO A 111 0.09 11.58 19.58
N HIS A 112 1.39 11.75 19.24
CA HIS A 112 2.44 10.71 19.25
C HIS A 112 2.01 9.40 18.55
N TRP A 113 1.06 9.51 17.62
CA TRP A 113 0.41 8.40 16.95
C TRP A 113 -0.09 8.86 15.58
N PHE A 114 0.51 8.29 14.54
CA PHE A 114 0.33 8.70 13.14
C PHE A 114 -0.30 7.67 12.16
N PRO A 115 -0.61 6.38 12.51
CA PRO A 115 -1.12 5.40 11.55
C PRO A 115 -2.37 5.78 10.75
N LEU A 116 -3.33 6.47 11.38
CA LEU A 116 -4.64 6.78 10.76
C LEU A 116 -4.82 8.28 10.45
N GLY A 117 -3.74 9.05 10.33
CA GLY A 117 -3.80 10.46 9.95
C GLY A 117 -4.27 11.40 11.07
N THR A 118 -3.44 12.38 11.43
CA THR A 118 -3.69 13.29 12.56
C THR A 118 -4.91 14.20 12.35
N MET A 119 -5.26 14.48 11.10
CA MET A 119 -6.41 15.34 10.76
C MET A 119 -7.71 14.85 11.41
N LEU A 120 -7.96 13.54 11.44
CA LEU A 120 -9.20 12.98 11.99
C LEU A 120 -9.31 13.19 13.50
N ILE A 121 -8.18 13.16 14.21
CA ILE A 121 -8.12 13.47 15.65
C ILE A 121 -8.45 14.93 15.86
N TYR A 122 -7.79 15.85 15.12
CA TYR A 122 -8.02 17.29 15.28
C TYR A 122 -9.45 17.72 14.96
N VAL A 123 -10.07 17.13 13.92
CA VAL A 123 -11.47 17.43 13.60
C VAL A 123 -12.36 17.08 14.78
N LEU A 124 -12.23 15.89 15.37
CA LEU A 124 -13.05 15.50 16.51
C LEU A 124 -12.73 16.25 17.80
N VAL A 125 -11.46 16.53 18.08
CA VAL A 125 -11.07 17.39 19.21
C VAL A 125 -11.69 18.78 19.06
N GLY A 126 -11.71 19.34 17.85
CA GLY A 126 -12.38 20.59 17.55
C GLY A 126 -13.87 20.56 17.86
N PHE A 127 -14.59 19.51 17.42
CA PHE A 127 -16.00 19.32 17.78
C PHE A 127 -16.20 19.20 19.29
N LYS A 128 -15.35 18.43 19.98
CA LYS A 128 -15.43 18.26 21.42
C LYS A 128 -15.18 19.57 22.17
N LEU A 129 -14.16 20.34 21.79
CA LEU A 129 -13.87 21.66 22.37
C LEU A 129 -15.04 22.64 22.20
N LEU A 130 -15.74 22.59 21.06
CA LEU A 130 -16.89 23.47 20.79
C LEU A 130 -18.15 23.08 21.56
N LEU A 131 -18.40 21.77 21.74
CA LEU A 131 -19.67 21.26 22.27
C LEU A 131 -19.61 20.91 23.76
N ALA A 132 -18.46 20.47 24.28
CA ALA A 132 -18.30 20.08 25.69
C ALA A 132 -18.65 21.18 26.71
N PRO A 133 -18.47 22.49 26.43
CA PRO A 133 -18.93 23.55 27.33
C PRO A 133 -20.47 23.65 27.43
N ILE A 134 -21.20 23.08 26.46
CA ILE A 134 -22.66 23.18 26.35
C ILE A 134 -23.34 21.88 26.78
N VAL A 135 -22.75 20.74 26.45
CA VAL A 135 -23.30 19.40 26.71
C VAL A 135 -22.18 18.48 27.19
N THR A 136 -22.45 17.64 28.19
CA THR A 136 -21.53 16.58 28.60
C THR A 136 -21.40 15.56 27.47
N MET A 137 -20.20 15.43 26.89
CA MET A 137 -19.92 14.49 25.80
C MET A 137 -19.07 13.33 26.30
N GLY A 138 -19.61 12.11 26.21
CA GLY A 138 -18.88 10.87 26.39
C GLY A 138 -18.21 10.37 25.10
N LEU A 139 -17.58 9.20 25.18
CA LEU A 139 -17.00 8.54 24.00
C LEU A 139 -18.07 8.13 22.97
N GLU A 140 -19.27 7.78 23.43
CA GLU A 140 -20.38 7.41 22.55
C GLU A 140 -20.86 8.60 21.71
N ASP A 141 -21.00 9.78 22.31
CA ASP A 141 -21.34 11.01 21.60
C ASP A 141 -20.28 11.35 20.54
N LEU A 142 -19.01 11.17 20.87
CA LEU A 142 -17.91 11.35 19.91
C LEU A 142 -17.98 10.36 18.75
N ALA A 143 -18.37 9.10 19.02
CA ALA A 143 -18.55 8.11 17.98
C ALA A 143 -19.70 8.47 17.04
N ILE A 144 -20.82 8.97 17.55
CA ILE A 144 -21.93 9.46 16.72
C ILE A 144 -21.48 10.61 15.83
N VAL A 145 -20.73 11.59 16.36
CA VAL A 145 -20.19 12.70 15.58
C VAL A 145 -19.23 12.19 14.51
N GLY A 146 -18.27 11.34 14.87
CA GLY A 146 -17.30 10.75 13.93
C GLY A 146 -17.98 9.98 12.80
N ARG A 147 -18.85 9.03 13.12
CA ARG A 147 -19.60 8.24 12.14
C ARG A 147 -20.47 9.12 11.24
N THR A 148 -21.07 10.19 11.78
CA THR A 148 -21.82 11.17 10.98
C THR A 148 -20.92 11.88 9.98
N LEU A 149 -19.72 12.30 10.38
CA LEU A 149 -18.75 12.92 9.46
C LEU A 149 -18.30 11.94 8.37
N SER A 150 -18.08 10.68 8.71
CA SER A 150 -17.74 9.61 7.75
C SER A 150 -18.88 9.39 6.74
N ALA A 151 -20.12 9.31 7.22
CA ALA A 151 -21.32 9.23 6.37
C ALA A 151 -21.45 10.42 5.42
N LEU A 152 -21.24 11.65 5.92
CA LEU A 152 -21.27 12.86 5.09
C LEU A 152 -20.16 12.88 4.03
N ALA A 153 -18.95 12.42 4.38
CA ALA A 153 -17.84 12.30 3.44
C ALA A 153 -18.18 11.31 2.30
N ASP A 154 -18.79 10.17 2.63
CA ASP A 154 -19.17 9.18 1.62
C ASP A 154 -20.39 9.61 0.77
N VAL A 155 -21.35 10.37 1.33
CA VAL A 155 -22.39 11.05 0.52
C VAL A 155 -21.75 12.06 -0.45
N GLY A 156 -20.70 12.77 -0.01
CA GLY A 156 -19.86 13.58 -0.88
C GLY A 156 -19.25 12.76 -2.03
N THR A 157 -18.78 11.54 -1.73
CA THR A 157 -18.26 10.60 -2.73
C THR A 157 -19.33 10.22 -3.77
N ILE A 158 -20.57 9.92 -3.35
CA ILE A 158 -21.70 9.68 -4.27
C ILE A 158 -21.90 10.87 -5.21
N PHE A 159 -21.91 12.08 -4.66
CA PHE A 159 -22.07 13.31 -5.45
C PHE A 159 -20.91 13.50 -6.44
N MET A 160 -19.68 13.25 -6.01
CA MET A 160 -18.50 13.39 -6.87
C MET A 160 -18.47 12.34 -7.99
N VAL A 161 -18.93 11.12 -7.73
CA VAL A 161 -19.10 10.10 -8.78
C VAL A 161 -20.13 10.54 -9.82
N TYR A 162 -21.25 11.13 -9.39
CA TYR A 162 -22.24 11.70 -10.31
C TYR A 162 -21.64 12.81 -11.18
N THR A 163 -20.95 13.79 -10.58
CA THR A 163 -20.41 14.95 -11.30
C THR A 163 -19.30 14.54 -12.26
N LEU A 164 -18.38 13.67 -11.84
CA LEU A 164 -17.34 13.11 -12.70
C LEU A 164 -17.93 12.26 -13.82
N GLY A 165 -18.90 11.39 -13.52
CA GLY A 165 -19.55 10.55 -14.54
C GLY A 165 -20.32 11.36 -15.57
N LYS A 166 -21.03 12.41 -15.13
CA LYS A 166 -21.70 13.38 -16.02
C LYS A 166 -20.70 14.08 -16.94
N ARG A 167 -19.55 14.49 -16.40
CA ARG A 167 -18.52 15.25 -17.13
C ARG A 167 -17.73 14.39 -18.10
N LEU A 168 -17.34 13.18 -17.69
CA LEU A 168 -16.50 12.27 -18.48
C LEU A 168 -17.27 11.50 -19.54
N PHE A 169 -18.55 11.24 -19.28
CA PHE A 169 -19.42 10.46 -20.15
C PHE A 169 -20.71 11.24 -20.43
N ASN A 170 -21.78 10.98 -19.67
CA ASN A 170 -23.06 11.66 -19.81
C ASN A 170 -23.86 11.57 -18.50
N GLN A 171 -24.96 12.31 -18.43
CA GLN A 171 -25.81 12.41 -17.24
C GLN A 171 -26.34 11.05 -16.76
N ASN A 172 -26.67 10.13 -17.66
CA ASN A 172 -27.22 8.83 -17.30
C ASN A 172 -26.16 7.92 -16.67
N VAL A 173 -24.94 7.94 -17.20
CA VAL A 173 -23.78 7.24 -16.61
C VAL A 173 -23.49 7.78 -15.21
N GLY A 174 -23.51 9.11 -15.03
CA GLY A 174 -23.32 9.72 -13.71
C GLY A 174 -24.39 9.33 -12.69
N LEU A 175 -25.68 9.38 -13.08
CA LEU A 175 -26.79 9.01 -12.19
C LEU A 175 -26.74 7.53 -11.81
N LEU A 176 -26.46 6.67 -12.77
CA LEU A 176 -26.32 5.24 -12.54
C LEU A 176 -25.15 4.93 -11.61
N ALA A 177 -23.97 5.48 -11.89
CA ALA A 177 -22.79 5.23 -11.07
C ALA A 177 -23.03 5.69 -9.62
N ALA A 178 -23.64 6.86 -9.44
CA ALA A 178 -24.03 7.34 -8.11
C ALA A 178 -25.05 6.43 -7.42
N ALA A 179 -26.05 5.91 -8.14
CA ALA A 179 -27.00 4.95 -7.59
C ALA A 179 -26.31 3.63 -7.19
N LEU A 180 -25.37 3.12 -7.98
CA LEU A 180 -24.64 1.91 -7.66
C LEU A 180 -23.71 2.09 -6.45
N VAL A 181 -23.02 3.23 -6.32
CA VAL A 181 -22.24 3.58 -5.11
C VAL A 181 -23.14 3.76 -3.89
N CYS A 182 -24.34 4.33 -4.07
CA CYS A 182 -25.30 4.54 -2.98
C CYS A 182 -25.66 3.23 -2.26
N PHE A 183 -25.84 2.14 -3.01
CA PHE A 183 -26.27 0.83 -2.52
C PHE A 183 -25.14 -0.22 -2.41
N SER A 184 -23.89 0.11 -2.75
CA SER A 184 -22.77 -0.84 -2.62
C SER A 184 -22.41 -1.07 -1.15
N VAL A 185 -22.31 -2.34 -0.75
CA VAL A 185 -22.07 -2.75 0.65
C VAL A 185 -20.80 -2.15 1.24
N VAL A 186 -19.69 -2.17 0.50
CA VAL A 186 -18.42 -1.60 0.98
C VAL A 186 -18.55 -0.11 1.35
N HIS A 187 -19.34 0.67 0.62
CA HIS A 187 -19.57 2.08 0.95
C HIS A 187 -20.49 2.26 2.15
N ILE A 188 -21.54 1.45 2.25
CA ILE A 188 -22.43 1.45 3.41
C ILE A 188 -21.61 1.11 4.66
N GLN A 189 -20.91 -0.02 4.67
CA GLN A 189 -20.16 -0.49 5.83
C GLN A 189 -19.06 0.50 6.26
N ILE A 190 -18.17 0.90 5.35
CA ILE A 190 -17.03 1.77 5.72
C ILE A 190 -17.49 3.13 6.25
N SER A 191 -18.66 3.61 5.84
CA SER A 191 -19.24 4.85 6.36
C SER A 191 -19.81 4.76 7.79
N HIS A 192 -20.10 3.56 8.28
CA HIS A 192 -20.49 3.33 9.68
C HIS A 192 -19.29 3.33 10.64
N PHE A 193 -18.08 3.48 10.10
CA PHE A 193 -16.86 3.63 10.88
C PHE A 193 -16.23 5.00 10.65
N TYR A 194 -15.78 5.68 11.71
CA TYR A 194 -14.94 6.87 11.62
C TYR A 194 -13.49 6.51 11.32
N ARG A 195 -13.18 6.36 10.02
CA ARG A 195 -11.85 6.01 9.51
C ARG A 195 -11.42 6.91 8.33
N PRO A 196 -10.12 6.93 7.96
CA PRO A 196 -9.62 7.80 6.90
C PRO A 196 -10.21 7.54 5.51
N GLU A 197 -10.71 6.33 5.24
CA GLU A 197 -11.08 5.85 3.92
C GLU A 197 -12.17 6.69 3.24
N THR A 198 -13.25 7.08 3.96
CA THR A 198 -14.35 7.88 3.38
C THR A 198 -13.90 9.28 2.97
N PHE A 199 -13.09 9.93 3.80
CA PHE A 199 -12.51 11.25 3.53
C PHE A 199 -11.50 11.20 2.37
N THR A 200 -10.63 10.18 2.39
CA THR A 200 -9.62 9.95 1.36
C THR A 200 -10.26 9.76 -0.02
N ASN A 201 -11.36 9.00 -0.11
CA ASN A 201 -12.12 8.84 -1.34
C ASN A 201 -12.69 10.15 -1.85
N LEU A 202 -13.35 10.92 -0.98
CA LEU A 202 -13.92 12.21 -1.35
C LEU A 202 -12.86 13.16 -1.90
N PHE A 203 -11.75 13.33 -1.16
CA PHE A 203 -10.68 14.27 -1.54
C PHE A 203 -9.92 13.82 -2.80
N THR A 204 -9.78 12.51 -3.02
CA THR A 204 -9.23 11.96 -4.25
C THR A 204 -10.12 12.27 -5.46
N LEU A 205 -11.44 12.09 -5.36
CA LEU A 205 -12.37 12.41 -6.45
C LEU A 205 -12.47 13.93 -6.70
N CYS A 206 -12.42 14.76 -5.65
CA CYS A 206 -12.28 16.20 -5.78
C CYS A 206 -10.99 16.56 -6.53
N SER A 207 -9.87 15.93 -6.19
CA SER A 207 -8.60 16.12 -6.92
C SER A 207 -8.75 15.82 -8.41
N PHE A 208 -9.40 14.72 -8.79
CA PHE A 208 -9.69 14.43 -10.21
C PHE A 208 -10.53 15.50 -10.88
N TRP A 209 -11.55 16.02 -10.21
CA TRP A 209 -12.36 17.11 -10.74
C TRP A 209 -11.51 18.35 -11.06
N PHE A 210 -10.60 18.73 -10.15
CA PHE A 210 -9.68 19.84 -10.37
C PHE A 210 -8.61 19.54 -11.42
N MET A 211 -8.14 18.30 -11.55
CA MET A 211 -7.26 17.90 -12.65
C MET A 211 -7.91 18.14 -14.01
N LEU A 212 -9.20 17.81 -14.15
CA LEU A 212 -9.96 18.09 -15.37
C LEU A 212 -10.14 19.60 -15.59
N ASN A 213 -10.35 20.39 -14.54
CA ASN A 213 -10.40 21.85 -14.66
C ASN A 213 -9.09 22.45 -15.14
N VAL A 214 -7.96 22.01 -14.58
CA VAL A 214 -6.63 22.44 -15.03
C VAL A 214 -6.44 22.08 -16.49
N HIS A 215 -6.78 20.86 -16.91
CA HIS A 215 -6.68 20.41 -18.31
C HIS A 215 -7.52 21.26 -19.30
N GLU A 216 -8.69 21.71 -18.87
CA GLU A 216 -9.64 22.46 -19.71
C GLU A 216 -9.38 23.97 -19.72
N HIS A 217 -9.01 24.57 -18.58
CA HIS A 217 -8.99 26.02 -18.39
C HIS A 217 -7.60 26.62 -18.12
N ASN A 218 -6.62 25.81 -17.73
CA ASN A 218 -5.24 26.27 -17.46
C ASN A 218 -5.12 27.44 -16.45
N ARG A 219 -5.99 27.50 -15.43
CA ARG A 219 -6.01 28.61 -14.45
C ARG A 219 -5.19 28.27 -13.20
N VAL A 220 -4.47 29.26 -12.68
CA VAL A 220 -3.75 29.15 -11.39
C VAL A 220 -4.69 28.78 -10.23
N ARG A 221 -5.91 29.33 -10.22
CA ARG A 221 -6.93 28.99 -9.21
C ARG A 221 -7.25 27.48 -9.19
N ASP A 222 -7.38 26.86 -10.36
CA ASP A 222 -7.70 25.43 -10.45
C ASP A 222 -6.53 24.58 -9.98
N SER A 223 -5.29 24.99 -10.27
CA SER A 223 -4.07 24.36 -9.75
C SER A 223 -3.91 24.52 -8.23
N TRP A 224 -4.21 25.70 -7.69
CA TRP A 224 -4.18 25.93 -6.24
C TRP A 224 -5.20 25.04 -5.52
N LEU A 225 -6.44 24.99 -6.01
CA LEU A 225 -7.47 24.14 -5.44
C LEU A 225 -7.17 22.65 -5.61
N LEU A 226 -6.57 22.23 -6.75
CA LEU A 226 -6.02 20.89 -6.91
C LEU A 226 -5.03 20.58 -5.79
N GLY A 227 -4.10 21.50 -5.51
CA GLY A 227 -3.14 21.38 -4.41
C GLY A 227 -3.82 21.21 -3.06
N VAL A 228 -4.83 22.02 -2.73
CA VAL A 228 -5.59 21.90 -1.48
C VAL A 228 -6.18 20.50 -1.30
N PHE A 229 -6.84 19.94 -2.32
CA PHE A 229 -7.44 18.61 -2.22
C PHE A 229 -6.41 17.47 -2.20
N ILE A 230 -5.24 17.63 -2.83
CA ILE A 230 -4.13 16.71 -2.67
C ILE A 230 -3.61 16.74 -1.24
N GLY A 231 -3.40 17.93 -0.67
CA GLY A 231 -2.96 18.10 0.72
C GLY A 231 -3.96 17.50 1.72
N LEU A 232 -5.27 17.72 1.52
CA LEU A 232 -6.33 17.07 2.31
C LEU A 232 -6.26 15.54 2.21
N SER A 233 -6.07 15.00 1.01
CA SER A 233 -5.99 13.55 0.80
C SER A 233 -4.75 12.94 1.47
N PHE A 234 -3.62 13.65 1.53
CA PHE A 234 -2.42 13.16 2.22
C PHE A 234 -2.54 13.32 3.74
N ALA A 235 -3.24 14.34 4.22
CA ALA A 235 -3.48 14.57 5.64
C ALA A 235 -4.38 13.48 6.27
N THR A 236 -5.25 12.85 5.48
CA THR A 236 -6.06 11.70 5.93
C THR A 236 -5.26 10.40 5.94
N LYS A 237 -4.53 10.09 4.85
CA LYS A 237 -3.73 8.86 4.77
C LYS A 237 -2.64 8.98 3.69
N LEU A 238 -1.39 8.69 4.04
CA LEU A 238 -0.27 8.72 3.08
C LEU A 238 -0.34 7.62 2.02
N SER A 239 -1.13 6.56 2.20
CA SER A 239 -1.25 5.46 1.24
C SER A 239 -1.74 5.89 -0.15
N VAL A 240 -2.27 7.11 -0.28
CA VAL A 240 -2.68 7.70 -1.56
C VAL A 240 -1.60 8.50 -2.28
N LEU A 241 -0.34 8.41 -1.84
CA LEU A 241 0.82 8.99 -2.53
C LEU A 241 0.88 8.68 -4.06
N PRO A 242 0.43 7.51 -4.56
CA PRO A 242 0.33 7.27 -6.01
C PRO A 242 -0.52 8.28 -6.78
N LEU A 243 -1.34 9.11 -6.12
CA LEU A 243 -2.10 10.21 -6.73
C LEU A 243 -1.18 11.26 -7.38
N LEU A 244 0.10 11.31 -7.02
CA LEU A 244 1.08 12.16 -7.70
C LEU A 244 1.30 11.74 -9.16
N ILE A 245 1.12 10.46 -9.51
CA ILE A 245 1.32 9.95 -10.89
C ILE A 245 0.41 10.67 -11.90
N PRO A 246 -0.92 10.71 -11.73
CA PRO A 246 -1.79 11.47 -12.64
C PRO A 246 -1.55 12.98 -12.57
N VAL A 247 -1.17 13.55 -11.43
CA VAL A 247 -0.87 15.00 -11.29
C VAL A 247 0.37 15.39 -12.10
N ILE A 248 1.47 14.63 -11.95
CA ILE A 248 2.70 14.84 -12.73
C ILE A 248 2.39 14.69 -14.21
N THR A 249 1.64 13.64 -14.58
CA THR A 249 1.25 13.40 -15.98
C THR A 249 0.39 14.54 -16.54
N LEU A 250 -0.49 15.14 -15.73
CA LEU A 250 -1.29 16.30 -16.12
C LEU A 250 -0.43 17.50 -16.49
N TYR A 251 0.54 17.87 -15.65
CA TYR A 251 1.40 19.01 -15.94
C TYR A 251 2.36 18.74 -17.10
N LEU A 252 2.88 17.52 -17.22
CA LEU A 252 3.68 17.10 -18.38
C LEU A 252 2.86 17.16 -19.68
N TYR A 253 1.62 16.68 -19.66
CA TYR A 253 0.74 16.75 -20.82
C TYR A 253 0.39 18.21 -21.19
N THR A 254 0.10 19.04 -20.19
CA THR A 254 -0.22 20.46 -20.39
C THR A 254 0.96 21.21 -21.01
N TYR A 255 2.18 20.94 -20.52
CA TYR A 255 3.42 21.45 -21.10
C TYR A 255 3.56 21.09 -22.58
N VAL A 256 3.38 19.81 -22.92
CA VAL A 256 3.52 19.33 -24.31
C VAL A 256 2.43 19.94 -25.22
N LYS A 257 1.19 20.04 -24.73
CA LYS A 257 0.05 20.58 -25.48
C LYS A 257 0.20 22.06 -25.76
N GLU A 258 0.52 22.87 -24.74
CA GLU A 258 0.71 24.31 -24.89
C GLU A 258 1.86 24.60 -25.85
N ARG A 259 2.99 23.89 -25.69
CA ARG A 259 4.13 24.06 -26.59
C ARG A 259 3.84 23.73 -28.06
N ARG A 260 3.00 22.73 -28.33
CA ARG A 260 2.68 22.30 -29.72
C ARG A 260 1.86 23.35 -30.47
N ASN A 261 1.14 24.21 -29.75
CA ASN A 261 0.22 25.18 -30.34
C ASN A 261 0.86 26.55 -30.66
N LEU A 262 2.17 26.74 -30.46
CA LEU A 262 2.77 28.08 -30.49
C LEU A 262 4.01 28.26 -31.37
N ALA A 263 4.14 29.49 -31.86
CA ALA A 263 5.32 30.03 -32.52
C ALA A 263 6.45 30.29 -31.49
N SER A 264 7.70 30.23 -31.94
CA SER A 264 8.92 30.16 -31.09
C SER A 264 9.13 31.32 -30.10
N SER A 265 8.43 32.45 -30.23
CA SER A 265 8.61 33.65 -29.40
C SER A 265 7.78 33.68 -28.10
N GLU A 266 6.71 32.88 -27.97
CA GLU A 266 5.82 32.89 -26.80
C GLU A 266 6.17 31.80 -25.75
N GLY A 267 7.23 31.03 -25.98
CA GLY A 267 7.61 29.88 -25.16
C GLY A 267 8.00 30.21 -23.70
N LEU A 268 8.61 31.37 -23.45
CA LEU A 268 9.06 31.78 -22.11
C LEU A 268 7.87 32.10 -21.19
N LEU A 269 6.89 32.85 -21.70
CA LEU A 269 5.65 33.20 -20.96
C LEU A 269 4.84 31.96 -20.57
N ILE A 270 4.83 30.94 -21.43
CA ILE A 270 4.17 29.66 -21.13
C ILE A 270 4.90 28.91 -20.01
N GLN A 271 6.23 28.86 -20.05
CA GLN A 271 7.03 28.21 -19.01
C GLN A 271 6.80 28.89 -17.66
N GLU A 272 6.78 30.22 -17.60
CA GLU A 272 6.46 30.98 -16.39
C GLU A 272 5.03 30.69 -15.90
N SER A 273 4.05 30.66 -16.80
CA SER A 273 2.66 30.35 -16.43
C SER A 273 2.45 28.92 -15.93
N LEU A 274 3.19 27.94 -16.48
CA LEU A 274 3.13 26.54 -16.06
C LEU A 274 3.88 26.35 -14.74
N ALA A 275 5.06 26.95 -14.58
CA ALA A 275 5.81 26.94 -13.34
C ALA A 275 4.99 27.55 -12.20
N LEU A 276 4.29 28.67 -12.45
CA LEU A 276 3.39 29.29 -11.49
C LEU A 276 2.23 28.35 -11.09
N ARG A 277 1.63 27.64 -12.06
CA ARG A 277 0.57 26.65 -11.79
C ARG A 277 1.07 25.46 -10.98
N MET A 278 2.24 24.92 -11.33
CA MET A 278 2.87 23.82 -10.59
C MET A 278 3.24 24.27 -9.17
N LEU A 279 3.83 25.45 -9.02
CA LEU A 279 4.17 26.04 -7.73
C LEU A 279 2.91 26.27 -6.89
N ALA A 280 1.83 26.81 -7.48
CA ALA A 280 0.57 27.03 -6.79
C ALA A 280 -0.04 25.71 -6.28
N ALA A 281 -0.01 24.65 -7.08
CA ALA A 281 -0.47 23.33 -6.67
C ALA A 281 0.40 22.73 -5.56
N SER A 282 1.73 22.71 -5.74
CA SER A 282 2.66 22.13 -4.77
C SER A 282 2.66 22.91 -3.45
N ALA A 283 2.65 24.24 -3.49
CA ALA A 283 2.59 25.08 -2.31
C ALA A 283 1.27 24.91 -1.56
N ALA A 284 0.13 24.88 -2.27
CA ALA A 284 -1.17 24.64 -1.64
C ALA A 284 -1.26 23.25 -1.01
N ALA A 285 -0.72 22.22 -1.67
CA ALA A 285 -0.67 20.86 -1.12
C ALA A 285 0.19 20.80 0.15
N ALA A 286 1.41 21.37 0.11
CA ALA A 286 2.31 21.41 1.24
C ALA A 286 1.73 22.20 2.42
N VAL A 287 1.18 23.39 2.18
CA VAL A 287 0.57 24.22 3.22
C VAL A 287 -0.64 23.52 3.84
N THR A 288 -1.51 22.92 3.02
CA THR A 288 -2.69 22.21 3.53
C THR A 288 -2.30 20.99 4.36
N TYR A 289 -1.35 20.20 3.88
CA TYR A 289 -0.83 19.03 4.60
C TYR A 289 -0.18 19.44 5.93
N LEU A 290 0.80 20.33 5.90
CA LEU A 290 1.53 20.78 7.09
C LEU A 290 0.63 21.47 8.12
N PHE A 291 -0.41 22.19 7.67
CA PHE A 291 -1.38 22.80 8.57
C PHE A 291 -2.24 21.75 9.30
N LEU A 292 -2.63 20.68 8.62
CA LEU A 292 -3.49 19.63 9.19
C LEU A 292 -2.69 18.53 9.91
N THR A 293 -1.40 18.42 9.65
CA THR A 293 -0.50 17.43 10.26
C THR A 293 0.87 18.07 10.61
N PRO A 294 0.94 19.10 11.47
CA PRO A 294 2.19 19.82 11.76
C PRO A 294 3.25 18.90 12.41
N TYR A 295 2.82 17.96 13.25
CA TYR A 295 3.72 17.00 13.90
C TYR A 295 4.24 15.90 12.98
N ALA A 296 3.73 15.78 11.74
CA ALA A 296 4.42 14.96 10.74
C ALA A 296 5.81 15.52 10.41
N LEU A 297 6.02 16.83 10.57
CA LEU A 297 7.31 17.50 10.41
C LEU A 297 8.03 17.69 11.76
N LEU A 298 7.31 18.17 12.79
CA LEU A 298 7.91 18.48 14.09
C LEU A 298 8.34 17.23 14.87
N ASP A 299 7.61 16.12 14.69
CA ASP A 299 7.93 14.80 15.25
C ASP A 299 8.20 13.78 14.13
N PHE A 300 9.05 14.20 13.17
CA PHE A 300 9.37 13.39 12.00
C PHE A 300 9.90 11.98 12.33
N PRO A 301 10.77 11.77 13.35
CA PRO A 301 11.23 10.42 13.68
C PRO A 301 10.10 9.48 14.09
N GLU A 302 9.15 9.91 14.91
CA GLU A 302 8.00 9.10 15.31
C GLU A 302 7.06 8.87 14.13
N PHE A 303 6.74 9.93 13.38
CA PHE A 303 5.93 9.86 12.16
C PHE A 303 6.51 8.85 11.15
N PHE A 304 7.81 8.93 10.88
CA PHE A 304 8.49 8.04 9.94
C PHE A 304 8.47 6.59 10.46
N ARG A 305 8.74 6.37 11.75
CA ARG A 305 8.71 5.04 12.38
C ARG A 305 7.36 4.36 12.23
N TRP A 306 6.26 5.08 12.45
CA TRP A 306 4.91 4.55 12.25
C TRP A 306 4.64 4.18 10.79
N ASN A 307 5.00 5.04 9.85
CA ASN A 307 4.80 4.75 8.43
C ASN A 307 5.62 3.55 7.94
N ILE A 308 6.88 3.41 8.40
CA ILE A 308 7.70 2.23 8.09
C ILE A 308 7.12 0.97 8.71
N ARG A 309 6.62 1.04 9.95
CA ARG A 309 5.94 -0.09 10.60
C ARG A 309 4.69 -0.53 9.84
N GLU A 310 3.85 0.41 9.40
CA GLU A 310 2.66 0.10 8.59
C GLU A 310 3.05 -0.55 7.25
N LEU A 311 4.11 -0.06 6.60
CA LEU A 311 4.64 -0.66 5.37
C LEU A 311 5.18 -2.08 5.60
N ASP A 312 5.84 -2.33 6.73
CA ASP A 312 6.35 -3.65 7.11
C ASP A 312 5.21 -4.65 7.34
N ILE A 313 4.18 -4.25 8.09
CA ILE A 313 2.96 -5.05 8.31
C ILE A 313 2.31 -5.43 6.98
N ILE A 314 2.21 -4.48 6.03
CA ILE A 314 1.57 -4.72 4.73
C ILE A 314 2.40 -5.69 3.85
N ARG A 315 3.74 -5.58 3.91
CA ARG A 315 4.66 -6.38 3.09
C ARG A 315 4.89 -7.78 3.64
N ASN A 316 4.82 -7.95 4.96
CA ASN A 316 5.18 -9.19 5.65
C ASN A 316 3.99 -9.67 6.48
N ALA A 317 3.11 -10.50 5.88
CA ALA A 317 1.97 -11.07 6.60
C ALA A 317 2.46 -12.02 7.72
N GLY A 318 1.72 -12.06 8.82
CA GLY A 318 2.06 -12.89 9.98
C GLY A 318 3.07 -12.30 10.96
N THR A 319 3.50 -11.04 10.73
CA THR A 319 4.25 -10.21 11.70
C THR A 319 3.39 -9.84 12.92
N VAL A 320 2.11 -9.56 12.67
CA VAL A 320 1.10 -9.27 13.71
C VAL A 320 -0.11 -10.20 13.59
N PRO A 321 -0.78 -10.57 14.69
CA PRO A 321 -1.77 -11.67 14.70
C PRO A 321 -2.89 -11.57 13.66
N TYR A 322 -3.50 -10.39 13.51
CA TYR A 322 -4.62 -10.18 12.57
C TYR A 322 -4.23 -10.28 11.08
N THR A 323 -2.93 -10.34 10.76
CA THR A 323 -2.45 -10.52 9.38
C THR A 323 -2.18 -11.97 9.00
N ILE A 324 -2.23 -12.89 9.97
CA ILE A 324 -2.00 -14.33 9.75
C ILE A 324 -2.95 -14.91 8.70
N GLN A 325 -4.20 -14.41 8.64
CA GLN A 325 -5.21 -14.84 7.66
C GLN A 325 -4.76 -14.68 6.19
N TYR A 326 -3.80 -13.80 5.92
CA TYR A 326 -3.30 -13.49 4.58
C TYR A 326 -2.14 -14.40 4.13
N LEU A 327 -1.55 -15.18 5.04
CA LEU A 327 -0.52 -16.14 4.68
C LEU A 327 -1.06 -17.14 3.64
N GLY A 328 -0.27 -17.37 2.60
CA GLY A 328 -0.62 -18.25 1.48
C GLY A 328 -1.74 -17.74 0.56
N THR A 329 -2.15 -16.47 0.64
CA THR A 329 -3.18 -15.92 -0.26
C THR A 329 -2.64 -15.64 -1.66
N ALA A 330 -3.40 -16.03 -2.69
CA ALA A 330 -3.03 -15.77 -4.08
C ALA A 330 -3.13 -14.28 -4.43
N ASN A 331 -2.06 -13.73 -5.01
CA ASN A 331 -2.01 -12.36 -5.51
C ASN A 331 -3.09 -12.14 -6.58
N PHE A 332 -3.68 -10.94 -6.59
CA PHE A 332 -4.85 -10.55 -7.39
C PHE A 332 -6.12 -11.34 -7.10
N ILE A 333 -6.12 -12.67 -7.20
CA ILE A 333 -7.32 -13.52 -7.09
C ILE A 333 -8.03 -13.28 -5.75
N TYR A 334 -7.30 -13.17 -4.65
CA TYR A 334 -7.88 -12.92 -3.34
C TYR A 334 -8.69 -11.62 -3.30
N GLU A 335 -8.09 -10.51 -3.70
CA GLU A 335 -8.74 -9.19 -3.74
C GLU A 335 -9.89 -9.15 -4.74
N LEU A 336 -9.74 -9.74 -5.93
CA LEU A 336 -10.85 -9.84 -6.88
C LEU A 336 -12.03 -10.59 -6.27
N ARG A 337 -11.80 -11.72 -5.59
CA ARG A 337 -12.87 -12.49 -4.95
C ARG A 337 -13.55 -11.68 -3.84
N GLN A 338 -12.79 -11.07 -2.93
CA GLN A 338 -13.34 -10.30 -1.82
C GLN A 338 -14.12 -9.06 -2.30
N THR A 339 -13.58 -8.34 -3.28
CA THR A 339 -14.25 -7.15 -3.84
C THR A 339 -15.50 -7.49 -4.65
N ILE A 340 -15.48 -8.58 -5.43
CA ILE A 340 -16.63 -9.01 -6.25
C ILE A 340 -17.76 -9.56 -5.39
N VAL A 341 -17.45 -10.45 -4.43
CA VAL A 341 -18.47 -11.15 -3.64
C VAL A 341 -18.98 -10.24 -2.53
N TRP A 342 -18.08 -9.75 -1.67
CA TRP A 342 -18.43 -9.08 -0.42
C TRP A 342 -18.51 -7.56 -0.54
N GLY A 343 -17.58 -6.93 -1.27
CA GLY A 343 -17.56 -5.48 -1.39
C GLY A 343 -18.70 -4.91 -2.23
N LEU A 344 -18.96 -5.51 -3.40
CA LEU A 344 -19.90 -5.00 -4.40
C LEU A 344 -21.12 -5.90 -4.63
N GLY A 345 -21.04 -7.17 -4.25
CA GLY A 345 -21.99 -8.21 -4.68
C GLY A 345 -21.71 -8.66 -6.12
N ILE A 346 -21.86 -9.97 -6.38
CA ILE A 346 -21.40 -10.62 -7.62
C ILE A 346 -21.80 -9.86 -8.90
N PRO A 347 -23.06 -9.42 -9.09
CA PRO A 347 -23.46 -8.76 -10.35
C PRO A 347 -22.75 -7.42 -10.58
N LEU A 348 -22.64 -6.58 -9.54
CA LEU A 348 -21.96 -5.28 -9.64
C LEU A 348 -20.44 -5.46 -9.69
N GLY A 349 -19.89 -6.39 -8.91
CA GLY A 349 -18.48 -6.71 -8.92
C GLY A 349 -17.97 -7.10 -10.31
N LEU A 350 -18.68 -8.02 -10.99
CA LEU A 350 -18.35 -8.43 -12.35
C LEU A 350 -18.47 -7.25 -13.34
N LEU A 351 -19.50 -6.41 -13.20
CA LEU A 351 -19.67 -5.24 -14.05
C LEU A 351 -18.54 -4.22 -13.85
N ALA A 352 -18.17 -3.92 -12.61
CA ALA A 352 -17.16 -2.94 -12.25
C ALA A 352 -15.77 -3.37 -12.76
N TRP A 353 -15.36 -4.60 -12.47
CA TRP A 353 -14.09 -5.16 -12.95
C TRP A 353 -14.07 -5.35 -14.47
N GLY A 354 -15.12 -5.91 -15.05
CA GLY A 354 -15.24 -6.08 -16.50
C GLY A 354 -15.19 -4.74 -17.24
N GLY A 355 -15.87 -3.71 -16.72
CA GLY A 355 -15.83 -2.36 -17.28
C GLY A 355 -14.49 -1.66 -17.11
N PHE A 356 -13.80 -1.86 -16.00
CA PHE A 356 -12.44 -1.38 -15.79
C PHE A 356 -11.48 -1.93 -16.84
N PHE A 357 -11.45 -3.25 -17.04
CA PHE A 357 -10.63 -3.88 -18.07
C PHE A 357 -11.03 -3.46 -19.49
N ALA A 358 -12.33 -3.36 -19.76
CA ALA A 358 -12.81 -2.86 -21.05
C ALA A 358 -12.34 -1.43 -21.33
N ILE A 359 -12.34 -0.55 -20.33
CA ILE A 359 -11.84 0.82 -20.46
C ILE A 359 -10.33 0.84 -20.66
N ILE A 360 -9.55 0.03 -19.95
CA ILE A 360 -8.11 -0.13 -20.21
C ILE A 360 -7.86 -0.47 -21.69
N VAL A 361 -8.49 -1.53 -22.19
CA VAL A 361 -8.32 -1.98 -23.58
C VAL A 361 -8.75 -0.89 -24.57
N SER A 362 -9.87 -0.22 -24.31
CA SER A 362 -10.36 0.85 -25.19
C SER A 362 -9.42 2.06 -25.20
N ASN A 363 -8.84 2.41 -24.05
CA ASN A 363 -7.99 3.58 -23.88
C ASN A 363 -6.57 3.33 -24.42
N VAL A 364 -6.07 2.09 -24.40
CA VAL A 364 -4.84 1.70 -25.11
C VAL A 364 -5.02 1.85 -26.62
N LYS A 365 -6.18 1.45 -27.17
CA LYS A 365 -6.47 1.58 -28.62
C LYS A 365 -6.72 3.02 -29.04
N ARG A 366 -7.42 3.80 -28.21
CA ARG A 366 -7.82 5.19 -28.48
C ARG A 366 -7.74 6.00 -27.19
N PRO A 367 -6.57 6.57 -26.88
CA PRO A 367 -6.36 7.23 -25.59
C PRO A 367 -7.22 8.48 -25.46
N LYS A 368 -8.06 8.48 -24.43
CA LYS A 368 -8.80 9.64 -23.94
C LYS A 368 -8.12 10.11 -22.67
N PHE A 369 -7.52 11.30 -22.74
CA PHE A 369 -6.71 11.84 -21.64
C PHE A 369 -7.41 11.80 -20.26
N SER A 370 -8.70 12.15 -20.23
CA SER A 370 -9.48 12.13 -19.00
C SER A 370 -9.67 10.73 -18.39
N GLN A 371 -9.79 9.69 -19.22
CA GLN A 371 -9.81 8.29 -18.77
C GLN A 371 -8.41 7.81 -18.37
N THR A 372 -7.38 8.26 -19.11
CA THR A 372 -5.98 7.99 -18.78
C THR A 372 -5.64 8.48 -17.38
N LEU A 373 -6.10 9.67 -16.96
CA LEU A 373 -5.87 10.16 -15.60
C LEU A 373 -6.42 9.21 -14.52
N LEU A 374 -7.65 8.70 -14.70
CA LEU A 374 -8.24 7.73 -13.76
C LEU A 374 -7.46 6.42 -13.75
N LEU A 375 -7.02 5.93 -14.92
CA LEU A 375 -6.23 4.70 -15.03
C LEU A 375 -4.83 4.83 -14.43
N LEU A 376 -4.19 5.99 -14.54
CA LEU A 376 -2.89 6.29 -13.94
C LEU A 376 -2.91 6.31 -12.41
N TRP A 377 -4.08 6.42 -11.81
CA TRP A 377 -4.29 6.21 -10.39
C TRP A 377 -4.69 4.76 -10.08
N ALA A 378 -5.69 4.25 -10.79
CA ALA A 378 -6.30 2.98 -10.46
C ALA A 378 -5.33 1.80 -10.70
N VAL A 379 -4.56 1.80 -11.79
CA VAL A 379 -3.66 0.70 -12.14
C VAL A 379 -2.49 0.60 -11.16
N PRO A 380 -1.72 1.67 -10.85
CA PRO A 380 -0.63 1.56 -9.89
C PRO A 380 -1.10 1.16 -8.49
N LEU A 381 -2.19 1.78 -7.99
CA LEU A 381 -2.74 1.43 -6.67
C LEU A 381 -3.20 -0.02 -6.64
N LEU A 382 -3.85 -0.49 -7.71
CA LEU A 382 -4.28 -1.88 -7.80
C LEU A 382 -3.10 -2.86 -7.77
N ILE A 383 -2.03 -2.59 -8.52
CA ILE A 383 -0.83 -3.42 -8.50
C ILE A 383 -0.26 -3.45 -7.10
N THR A 384 -0.12 -2.29 -6.42
CA THR A 384 0.42 -2.22 -5.06
C THR A 384 -0.42 -3.03 -4.07
N VAL A 385 -1.74 -2.88 -4.08
CA VAL A 385 -2.62 -3.59 -3.13
C VAL A 385 -2.68 -5.09 -3.43
N CYS A 386 -2.81 -5.48 -4.70
CA CYS A 386 -2.92 -6.90 -5.06
C CYS A 386 -1.61 -7.71 -4.98
N THR A 387 -0.45 -7.03 -4.93
CA THR A 387 0.86 -7.67 -4.75
C THR A 387 1.36 -7.64 -3.32
N ALA A 388 0.74 -6.84 -2.44
CA ALA A 388 1.01 -6.87 -1.01
C ALA A 388 0.64 -8.23 -0.40
N GLU A 389 1.35 -8.64 0.66
CA GLU A 389 1.01 -9.86 1.37
C GLU A 389 -0.32 -9.69 2.13
N VAL A 390 -0.50 -8.56 2.82
CA VAL A 390 -1.75 -8.19 3.51
C VAL A 390 -2.74 -7.56 2.53
N LYS A 391 -3.99 -8.05 2.56
CA LYS A 391 -5.00 -7.81 1.52
C LYS A 391 -6.37 -7.47 2.13
N PHE A 392 -6.41 -6.46 3.00
CA PHE A 392 -7.67 -6.01 3.60
C PHE A 392 -8.57 -5.40 2.51
N LEU A 393 -9.86 -5.75 2.52
CA LEU A 393 -10.83 -5.25 1.53
C LEU A 393 -10.83 -3.71 1.49
N ARG A 394 -10.71 -3.04 2.64
CA ARG A 394 -10.63 -1.57 2.74
C ARG A 394 -9.48 -0.94 1.95
N TYR A 395 -8.39 -1.66 1.64
CA TYR A 395 -7.29 -1.12 0.83
C TYR A 395 -7.70 -0.88 -0.63
N THR A 396 -8.71 -1.59 -1.11
CA THR A 396 -9.28 -1.38 -2.46
C THR A 396 -10.38 -0.32 -2.48
N PHE A 397 -10.81 0.20 -1.32
CA PHE A 397 -11.90 1.18 -1.22
C PHE A 397 -11.68 2.45 -2.08
N PRO A 398 -10.47 3.02 -2.21
CA PRO A 398 -10.21 4.15 -3.11
C PRO A 398 -10.32 3.86 -4.60
N LEU A 399 -10.41 2.59 -4.97
CA LEU A 399 -10.66 2.17 -6.35
C LEU A 399 -12.15 2.04 -6.64
N MET A 400 -12.98 1.70 -5.63
CA MET A 400 -14.39 1.32 -5.82
C MET A 400 -15.23 2.35 -6.58
N PRO A 401 -15.21 3.66 -6.24
CA PRO A 401 -15.98 4.66 -6.98
C PRO A 401 -15.62 4.71 -8.47
N ILE A 402 -14.33 4.55 -8.78
CA ILE A 402 -13.80 4.61 -10.15
C ILE A 402 -14.15 3.32 -10.91
N LEU A 403 -14.02 2.15 -10.27
CA LEU A 403 -14.42 0.86 -10.86
C LEU A 403 -15.92 0.85 -11.18
N ILE A 404 -16.77 1.31 -10.27
CA ILE A 404 -18.22 1.41 -10.47
C ILE A 404 -18.55 2.41 -11.59
N LEU A 405 -17.88 3.56 -11.64
CA LEU A 405 -18.06 4.54 -12.71
C LEU A 405 -17.66 3.96 -14.07
N MET A 406 -16.54 3.25 -14.13
CA MET A 406 -16.05 2.59 -15.35
C MET A 406 -16.97 1.44 -15.80
N GLY A 407 -17.44 0.62 -14.85
CA GLY A 407 -18.48 -0.39 -15.07
C GLY A 407 -19.77 0.19 -15.63
N SER A 408 -20.25 1.28 -15.04
CA SER A 408 -21.44 2.00 -15.49
C SER A 408 -21.31 2.51 -16.93
N ALA A 409 -20.16 3.11 -17.25
CA ALA A 409 -19.89 3.61 -18.60
C ALA A 409 -19.78 2.47 -19.63
N ALA A 410 -19.07 1.40 -19.31
CA ALA A 410 -18.92 0.23 -20.17
C ALA A 410 -20.27 -0.47 -20.43
N GLY A 411 -21.10 -0.63 -19.39
CA GLY A 411 -22.45 -1.19 -19.52
C GLY A 411 -23.35 -0.37 -20.44
N PHE A 412 -23.36 0.96 -20.29
CA PHE A 412 -24.11 1.84 -21.20
C PHE A 412 -23.63 1.74 -22.66
N HIS A 413 -22.31 1.75 -22.87
CA HIS A 413 -21.75 1.58 -24.21
C HIS A 413 -22.10 0.20 -24.81
N ALA A 414 -22.11 -0.86 -24.00
CA ALA A 414 -22.50 -2.20 -24.44
C ALA A 414 -23.97 -2.24 -24.90
N ILE A 415 -24.89 -1.65 -24.12
CA ILE A 415 -26.32 -1.55 -24.50
C ILE A 415 -26.46 -0.85 -25.86
N GLU A 416 -25.83 0.32 -26.03
CA GLU A 416 -25.93 1.06 -27.29
C GLU A 416 -25.31 0.30 -28.46
N TRP A 417 -24.15 -0.30 -28.26
CA TRP A 417 -23.44 -1.04 -29.30
C TRP A 417 -24.25 -2.26 -29.77
N VAL A 418 -24.75 -3.08 -28.83
CA VAL A 418 -25.57 -4.26 -29.17
C VAL A 418 -26.88 -3.83 -29.82
N LYS A 419 -27.54 -2.77 -29.32
CA LYS A 419 -28.80 -2.28 -29.88
C LYS A 419 -28.66 -1.79 -31.33
N ARG A 420 -27.50 -1.24 -31.72
CA ARG A 420 -27.20 -0.86 -33.10
C ARG A 420 -27.08 -2.07 -34.02
N TYR A 421 -26.62 -3.21 -33.51
CA TYR A 421 -26.49 -4.45 -34.28
C TYR A 421 -27.78 -5.27 -34.31
N ASN A 422 -28.42 -5.46 -33.15
CA ASN A 422 -29.70 -6.15 -33.00
C ASN A 422 -30.52 -5.51 -31.87
N ARG A 423 -31.68 -4.94 -32.22
CA ARG A 423 -32.56 -4.24 -31.26
C ARG A 423 -33.08 -5.15 -30.15
N HIS A 424 -33.43 -6.40 -30.45
CA HIS A 424 -33.91 -7.36 -29.44
C HIS A 424 -32.81 -7.71 -28.44
N LEU A 425 -31.61 -8.04 -28.94
CA LEU A 425 -30.47 -8.35 -28.08
C LEU A 425 -30.05 -7.13 -27.23
N GLY A 426 -30.14 -5.92 -27.78
CA GLY A 426 -29.89 -4.70 -27.02
C GLY A 426 -30.88 -4.48 -25.86
N ASN A 427 -32.16 -4.87 -26.05
CA ASN A 427 -33.15 -4.86 -24.97
C ASN A 427 -32.84 -5.93 -23.91
N VAL A 428 -32.36 -7.11 -24.30
CA VAL A 428 -31.93 -8.16 -23.35
C VAL A 428 -30.77 -7.65 -22.49
N VAL A 429 -29.74 -7.06 -23.10
CA VAL A 429 -28.60 -6.47 -22.36
C VAL A 429 -29.08 -5.36 -21.42
N LYS A 430 -30.02 -4.52 -21.86
CA LYS A 430 -30.63 -3.51 -20.98
C LYS A 430 -31.36 -4.14 -19.79
N SER A 431 -32.13 -5.22 -20.00
CA SER A 431 -32.82 -5.92 -18.92
C SER A 431 -31.85 -6.57 -17.93
N LEU A 432 -30.76 -7.17 -18.42
CA LEU A 432 -29.67 -7.68 -17.56
C LEU A 432 -29.06 -6.56 -16.72
N PHE A 433 -28.88 -5.39 -17.31
CA PHE A 433 -28.34 -4.23 -16.61
C PHE A 433 -29.29 -3.71 -15.52
N ILE A 434 -30.59 -3.68 -15.79
CA ILE A 434 -31.62 -3.37 -14.78
C ILE A 434 -31.58 -4.40 -13.66
N LEU A 435 -31.43 -5.70 -13.99
CA LEU A 435 -31.30 -6.76 -13.00
C LEU A 435 -30.08 -6.55 -12.10
N ILE A 436 -28.93 -6.11 -12.66
CA ILE A 436 -27.74 -5.76 -11.86
C ILE A 436 -28.08 -4.64 -10.87
N VAL A 437 -28.72 -3.56 -11.32
CA VAL A 437 -29.10 -2.44 -10.45
C VAL A 437 -30.05 -2.91 -9.33
N VAL A 438 -31.06 -3.70 -9.67
CA VAL A 438 -31.99 -4.26 -8.68
C VAL A 438 -31.27 -5.17 -7.70
N ALA A 439 -30.38 -6.05 -8.17
CA ALA A 439 -29.59 -6.93 -7.31
C ALA A 439 -28.68 -6.14 -6.37
N THR A 440 -28.04 -5.06 -6.83
CA THR A 440 -27.25 -4.16 -5.97
C THR A 440 -28.10 -3.50 -4.89
N ILE A 441 -29.29 -2.98 -5.26
CA ILE A 441 -30.22 -2.38 -4.29
C ILE A 441 -30.63 -3.41 -3.25
N LEU A 442 -31.04 -4.61 -3.68
CA LEU A 442 -31.45 -5.68 -2.77
C LEU A 442 -30.31 -6.12 -1.85
N TYR A 443 -29.08 -6.22 -2.37
CA TYR A 443 -27.92 -6.59 -1.57
C TYR A 443 -27.57 -5.51 -0.54
N GLY A 444 -27.54 -4.23 -0.94
CA GLY A 444 -27.33 -3.12 -0.01
C GLY A 444 -28.39 -3.03 1.08
N LEU A 445 -29.67 -3.22 0.73
CA LEU A 445 -30.76 -3.25 1.70
C LEU A 445 -30.69 -4.46 2.65
N ALA A 446 -30.35 -5.64 2.11
CA ALA A 446 -30.11 -6.83 2.93
C ALA A 446 -28.97 -6.58 3.93
N PHE A 447 -27.89 -5.94 3.50
CA PHE A 447 -26.77 -5.58 4.37
C PHE A 447 -27.19 -4.59 5.45
N THR A 448 -27.95 -3.53 5.14
CA THR A 448 -28.43 -2.61 6.18
C THR A 448 -29.29 -3.27 7.25
N SER A 449 -29.86 -4.45 6.98
CA SER A 449 -30.60 -5.21 7.99
C SER A 449 -29.74 -5.65 9.18
N ILE A 450 -28.40 -5.74 9.05
CA ILE A 450 -27.52 -6.13 10.16
C ILE A 450 -27.61 -5.13 11.31
N TYR A 451 -27.75 -3.84 10.99
CA TYR A 451 -27.87 -2.74 11.96
C TYR A 451 -29.28 -2.58 12.54
N THR A 452 -30.24 -3.44 12.15
CA THR A 452 -31.60 -3.46 12.74
C THR A 452 -31.67 -4.33 14.00
N ARG A 453 -30.62 -5.10 14.27
CA ARG A 453 -30.53 -6.07 15.36
C ARG A 453 -29.38 -5.66 16.27
N ALA A 454 -29.46 -6.03 17.54
CA ALA A 454 -28.34 -5.83 18.46
C ALA A 454 -27.10 -6.57 17.97
N HIS A 455 -25.91 -6.06 18.28
CA HIS A 455 -24.67 -6.69 17.89
C HIS A 455 -24.57 -8.13 18.44
N PRO A 456 -24.08 -9.14 17.69
CA PRO A 456 -24.00 -10.53 18.15
C PRO A 456 -23.31 -10.71 19.52
N ALA A 457 -22.26 -9.95 19.79
CA ALA A 457 -21.58 -9.99 21.09
C ALA A 457 -22.44 -9.43 22.24
N VAL A 458 -23.29 -8.43 21.97
CA VAL A 458 -24.25 -7.89 22.96
C VAL A 458 -25.35 -8.91 23.22
N GLN A 459 -25.88 -9.56 22.18
CA GLN A 459 -26.84 -10.66 22.33
C GLN A 459 -26.26 -11.82 23.15
N ALA A 460 -25.00 -12.19 22.88
CA ALA A 460 -24.29 -13.22 23.62
C ALA A 460 -24.13 -12.84 25.10
N SER A 461 -23.76 -11.58 25.39
CA SER A 461 -23.67 -11.07 26.76
C SER A 461 -25.01 -11.17 27.50
N GLN A 462 -26.11 -10.74 26.88
CA GLN A 462 -27.45 -10.80 27.47
C GLN A 462 -27.87 -12.25 27.77
N TRP A 463 -27.60 -13.16 26.83
CA TRP A 463 -27.89 -14.58 27.03
C TRP A 463 -27.04 -15.20 28.14
N ILE A 464 -25.73 -14.91 28.18
CA ILE A 464 -24.82 -15.40 29.23
C ILE A 464 -25.31 -14.93 30.60
N ASN A 465 -25.61 -13.63 30.75
CA ASN A 465 -26.08 -13.05 32.00
C ASN A 465 -27.46 -13.59 32.45
N SER A 466 -28.25 -14.14 31.53
CA SER A 466 -29.57 -14.71 31.83
C SER A 466 -29.54 -16.22 32.09
N ASN A 467 -28.56 -16.95 31.55
CA ASN A 467 -28.55 -18.41 31.52
C ASN A 467 -27.37 -19.03 32.29
N ILE A 468 -26.29 -18.30 32.54
CA ILE A 468 -25.07 -18.80 33.20
C ILE A 468 -24.99 -18.23 34.62
N LEU A 469 -24.75 -19.12 35.59
CA LEU A 469 -24.63 -18.76 37.00
C LEU A 469 -23.44 -17.81 37.26
N PRO A 470 -23.62 -16.72 38.04
CA PRO A 470 -22.52 -15.87 38.45
C PRO A 470 -21.40 -16.67 39.14
N GLY A 471 -20.14 -16.31 38.86
CA GLY A 471 -18.97 -17.00 39.40
C GLY A 471 -18.51 -18.23 38.61
N SER A 472 -19.27 -18.67 37.59
CA SER A 472 -18.83 -19.71 36.64
C SER A 472 -17.50 -19.33 35.95
N SER A 473 -16.73 -20.35 35.61
CA SER A 473 -15.44 -20.24 34.94
C SER A 473 -15.63 -20.19 33.43
N ILE A 474 -15.18 -19.10 32.81
CA ILE A 474 -15.34 -18.84 31.38
C ILE A 474 -13.96 -18.65 30.77
N VAL A 475 -13.67 -19.41 29.72
CA VAL A 475 -12.47 -19.22 28.91
C VAL A 475 -12.85 -18.55 27.60
N THR A 476 -12.07 -17.55 27.18
CA THR A 476 -12.28 -16.83 25.91
C THR A 476 -11.12 -17.07 24.97
N ASP A 477 -11.45 -17.31 23.70
CA ASP A 477 -10.49 -17.39 22.62
C ASP A 477 -10.47 -16.10 21.79
N ASN A 478 -10.37 -14.96 22.47
CA ASN A 478 -10.37 -13.64 21.86
C ASN A 478 -9.00 -12.95 21.94
N HIS A 479 -7.92 -13.71 21.99
CA HIS A 479 -6.57 -13.13 22.02
C HIS A 479 -6.35 -12.32 20.74
N TRP A 480 -6.04 -11.02 20.87
CA TRP A 480 -5.99 -10.08 19.72
C TRP A 480 -7.29 -9.90 18.94
N ASP A 481 -8.42 -10.17 19.59
CA ASP A 481 -9.77 -9.95 19.09
C ASP A 481 -10.62 -9.20 20.14
N GLU A 482 -11.86 -8.87 19.78
CA GLU A 482 -12.75 -8.13 20.69
C GLU A 482 -13.37 -9.03 21.77
N GLY A 483 -13.88 -8.41 22.84
CA GLY A 483 -14.51 -9.11 23.97
C GLY A 483 -16.02 -9.14 23.90
N ILE A 484 -16.63 -10.11 24.58
CA ILE A 484 -18.06 -10.07 24.90
C ILE A 484 -18.23 -9.15 26.12
N PRO A 485 -19.13 -8.14 26.07
CA PRO A 485 -19.28 -7.15 27.13
C PRO A 485 -19.96 -7.73 28.38
N GLU A 486 -19.92 -6.97 29.49
CA GLU A 486 -20.62 -7.26 30.76
C GLU A 486 -20.35 -8.64 31.40
N LEU A 487 -19.14 -9.18 31.24
CA LEU A 487 -18.75 -10.47 31.86
C LEU A 487 -18.10 -10.35 33.25
N GLY A 488 -18.16 -9.17 33.89
CA GLY A 488 -17.48 -8.91 35.17
C GLY A 488 -17.94 -9.74 36.37
N ARG A 489 -19.05 -10.49 36.24
CA ARG A 489 -19.59 -11.39 37.29
C ARG A 489 -19.06 -12.82 37.19
N TYR A 490 -18.21 -13.11 36.21
CA TYR A 490 -17.67 -14.45 35.91
C TYR A 490 -16.15 -14.46 36.09
N LYS A 491 -15.56 -15.65 36.23
CA LYS A 491 -14.11 -15.82 36.21
C LYS A 491 -13.66 -15.99 34.76
N VAL A 492 -13.30 -14.89 34.12
CA VAL A 492 -12.95 -14.87 32.69
C VAL A 492 -11.44 -14.99 32.51
N GLU A 493 -10.99 -15.99 31.77
CA GLU A 493 -9.58 -16.18 31.39
C GLU A 493 -9.42 -16.27 29.87
N GLN A 494 -8.33 -15.70 29.34
CA GLN A 494 -8.04 -15.71 27.90
C GLN A 494 -7.01 -16.81 27.53
N LEU A 495 -7.14 -17.40 26.33
CA LEU A 495 -6.18 -18.34 25.77
C LEU A 495 -5.08 -17.65 24.95
N PRO A 496 -3.78 -17.94 25.16
CA PRO A 496 -2.68 -17.31 24.43
C PRO A 496 -2.44 -17.90 23.02
N VAL A 497 -3.48 -18.02 22.18
CA VAL A 497 -3.43 -18.87 20.96
C VAL A 497 -2.42 -18.43 19.90
N PHE A 498 -2.12 -17.14 19.78
CA PHE A 498 -1.14 -16.61 18.82
C PHE A 498 0.33 -16.75 19.23
N GLU A 499 0.61 -17.10 20.49
CA GLU A 499 1.99 -17.36 20.94
C GLU A 499 2.54 -18.64 20.29
N GLY A 500 3.87 -18.74 20.14
CA GLY A 500 4.49 -19.92 19.54
C GLY A 500 4.13 -21.21 20.29
N ASP A 501 3.91 -22.30 19.54
CA ASP A 501 3.51 -23.57 20.12
C ASP A 501 4.65 -24.20 20.93
N THR A 502 4.43 -24.28 22.24
CA THR A 502 5.32 -24.95 23.20
C THR A 502 4.50 -25.88 24.08
N ARG A 503 5.13 -26.93 24.62
CA ARG A 503 4.46 -27.83 25.58
C ARG A 503 3.89 -27.06 26.77
N ALA A 504 4.60 -26.07 27.29
CA ALA A 504 4.16 -25.25 28.42
C ALA A 504 2.90 -24.42 28.09
N LYS A 505 2.83 -23.84 26.88
CA LYS A 505 1.61 -23.17 26.37
C LYS A 505 0.44 -24.14 26.32
N MET A 506 0.63 -25.32 25.72
CA MET A 506 -0.46 -26.29 25.56
C MET A 506 -0.94 -26.87 26.90
N ASP A 507 -0.04 -27.09 27.84
CA ASP A 507 -0.36 -27.48 29.22
C ASP A 507 -1.16 -26.38 29.96
N SER A 508 -0.81 -25.11 29.76
CA SER A 508 -1.61 -23.97 30.25
C SER A 508 -3.01 -23.96 29.64
N ILE A 509 -3.14 -24.12 28.32
CA ILE A 509 -4.44 -24.20 27.63
C ILE A 509 -5.27 -25.38 28.16
N ALA A 510 -4.66 -26.56 28.32
CA ALA A 510 -5.33 -27.75 28.83
C ALA A 510 -5.87 -27.54 30.25
N ARG A 511 -5.08 -26.94 31.16
CA ARG A 511 -5.55 -26.60 32.52
C ARG A 511 -6.72 -25.63 32.52
N LYS A 512 -6.63 -24.57 31.72
CA LYS A 512 -7.70 -23.57 31.59
C LYS A 512 -9.00 -24.19 31.07
N LEU A 513 -8.91 -25.00 30.02
CA LEU A 513 -10.07 -25.68 29.43
C LEU A 513 -10.69 -26.71 30.39
N ALA A 514 -9.88 -27.47 31.12
CA ALA A 514 -10.37 -28.43 32.11
C ALA A 514 -11.12 -27.75 33.27
N ALA A 515 -10.67 -26.55 33.66
CA ALA A 515 -11.29 -25.75 34.72
C ALA A 515 -12.46 -24.86 34.22
N ALA A 516 -12.72 -24.80 32.92
CA ALA A 516 -13.74 -23.95 32.33
C ALA A 516 -15.10 -24.65 32.30
N ASP A 517 -16.14 -23.93 32.69
CA ASP A 517 -17.53 -24.34 32.47
C ASP A 517 -17.96 -24.02 31.02
N TYR A 518 -17.46 -22.90 30.49
CA TYR A 518 -17.78 -22.42 29.14
C TYR A 518 -16.55 -21.93 28.38
N LEU A 519 -16.58 -22.10 27.06
CA LEU A 519 -15.61 -21.58 26.10
C LEU A 519 -16.31 -20.63 25.12
N LEU A 520 -15.81 -19.40 24.98
CA LEU A 520 -16.40 -18.36 24.15
C LEU A 520 -15.49 -17.97 22.98
N PHE A 521 -16.09 -17.83 21.81
CA PHE A 521 -15.47 -17.23 20.63
C PHE A 521 -16.22 -15.96 20.24
N TYR A 522 -15.50 -14.83 20.18
CA TYR A 522 -16.07 -13.57 19.68
C TYR A 522 -16.25 -13.60 18.15
N SER A 523 -15.26 -14.11 17.42
CA SER A 523 -15.30 -14.25 15.98
C SER A 523 -14.48 -15.45 15.49
N ASN A 524 -14.41 -15.63 14.17
CA ASN A 524 -13.58 -16.63 13.52
C ASN A 524 -12.10 -16.24 13.37
N ARG A 525 -11.68 -15.08 13.88
CA ARG A 525 -10.32 -14.55 13.68
C ARG A 525 -9.23 -15.51 14.15
N THR A 526 -9.44 -16.20 15.26
CA THR A 526 -8.47 -17.13 15.85
C THR A 526 -8.45 -18.46 15.10
N TYR A 527 -9.51 -19.27 15.24
CA TYR A 527 -9.59 -20.60 14.63
C TYR A 527 -9.51 -20.57 13.10
N GLY A 528 -10.07 -19.53 12.47
CA GLY A 528 -10.10 -19.37 11.02
C GLY A 528 -8.74 -19.03 10.40
N ALA A 529 -7.83 -18.43 11.18
CA ALA A 529 -6.49 -18.09 10.75
C ALA A 529 -5.47 -19.17 11.16
N ILE A 530 -5.49 -19.62 12.42
CA ILE A 530 -4.46 -20.50 12.98
C ILE A 530 -4.54 -21.92 12.41
N ASN A 531 -5.75 -22.48 12.25
CA ASN A 531 -5.89 -23.88 11.81
C ASN A 531 -5.41 -24.12 10.35
N ARG A 532 -5.23 -23.04 9.58
CA ARG A 532 -4.71 -23.08 8.20
C ARG A 532 -3.21 -23.19 8.09
N ILE A 533 -2.49 -22.97 9.19
CA ILE A 533 -1.03 -22.91 9.21
C ILE A 533 -0.44 -23.88 10.26
N PRO A 534 -0.73 -25.19 10.13
CA PRO A 534 -0.28 -26.22 11.07
C PRO A 534 1.26 -26.33 11.13
N GLU A 535 1.99 -25.78 10.17
CA GLU A 535 3.45 -25.74 10.15
C GLU A 535 4.01 -24.76 11.20
N ARG A 536 3.26 -23.69 11.49
CA ARG A 536 3.61 -22.69 12.51
C ARG A 536 2.97 -22.98 13.86
N TYR A 537 1.76 -23.54 13.86
CA TYR A 537 0.98 -23.82 15.07
C TYR A 537 0.44 -25.27 15.09
N PRO A 538 1.33 -26.29 15.12
CA PRO A 538 0.91 -27.69 14.98
C PRO A 538 -0.03 -28.16 16.09
N TYR A 539 0.24 -27.79 17.35
CA TYR A 539 -0.53 -28.23 18.51
C TYR A 539 -1.80 -27.40 18.71
N THR A 540 -1.75 -26.09 18.44
CA THR A 540 -2.95 -25.25 18.50
C THR A 540 -3.94 -25.60 17.38
N ALA A 541 -3.45 -25.97 16.19
CA ALA A 541 -4.30 -26.48 15.11
C ALA A 541 -4.96 -27.83 15.49
N ASN A 542 -4.24 -28.73 16.18
CA ASN A 542 -4.87 -29.94 16.74
C ASN A 542 -5.95 -29.59 17.76
N TYR A 543 -5.71 -28.62 18.65
CA TYR A 543 -6.71 -28.14 19.59
C TYR A 543 -7.99 -27.71 18.87
N TYR A 544 -7.92 -26.85 17.84
CA TYR A 544 -9.11 -26.45 17.10
C TYR A 544 -9.77 -27.62 16.38
N SER A 545 -8.99 -28.43 15.66
CA SER A 545 -9.55 -29.56 14.91
C SER A 545 -10.30 -30.54 15.83
N SER A 546 -9.71 -30.87 16.98
CA SER A 546 -10.36 -31.73 17.99
C SER A 546 -11.54 -31.04 18.68
N LEU A 547 -11.48 -29.73 18.91
CA LEU A 547 -12.60 -28.98 19.48
C LEU A 547 -13.83 -29.05 18.56
N PHE A 548 -13.65 -28.75 17.28
CA PHE A 548 -14.73 -28.70 16.29
C PHE A 548 -15.26 -30.09 15.91
N ASN A 549 -14.43 -31.13 16.04
CA ASN A 549 -14.88 -32.53 15.91
C ASN A 549 -15.65 -33.03 17.15
N GLY A 550 -15.64 -32.29 18.26
CA GLY A 550 -16.30 -32.66 19.52
C GLY A 550 -15.46 -33.57 20.42
N ASP A 551 -14.18 -33.78 20.11
CA ASP A 551 -13.28 -34.68 20.84
C ASP A 551 -12.87 -34.14 22.21
N LEU A 552 -13.08 -32.84 22.47
CA LEU A 552 -12.69 -32.17 23.73
C LEU A 552 -13.81 -32.07 24.76
N GLY A 553 -15.01 -32.59 24.47
CA GLY A 553 -16.14 -32.59 25.41
C GLY A 553 -16.93 -31.28 25.49
N PHE A 554 -16.55 -30.26 24.72
CA PHE A 554 -17.31 -29.03 24.55
C PHE A 554 -18.45 -29.22 23.53
N LYS A 555 -19.65 -28.74 23.85
CA LYS A 555 -20.80 -28.76 22.95
C LYS A 555 -21.33 -27.35 22.75
N LEU A 556 -21.80 -27.04 21.54
CA LEU A 556 -22.43 -25.74 21.27
C LEU A 556 -23.68 -25.59 22.15
N ALA A 557 -23.68 -24.58 23.00
CA ALA A 557 -24.82 -24.20 23.84
C ALA A 557 -25.70 -23.19 23.11
N GLN A 558 -25.08 -22.18 22.47
CA GLN A 558 -25.77 -21.16 21.70
C GLN A 558 -24.79 -20.51 20.70
N ASP A 559 -25.29 -20.11 19.53
CA ASP A 559 -24.61 -19.23 18.59
C ASP A 559 -25.40 -17.92 18.39
N PHE A 560 -24.68 -16.86 18.03
CA PHE A 560 -25.26 -15.56 17.70
C PHE A 560 -24.66 -15.06 16.39
N ASN A 561 -25.53 -14.70 15.46
CA ASN A 561 -25.17 -14.19 14.15
C ASN A 561 -26.10 -13.05 13.74
N SER A 562 -25.66 -12.22 12.80
CA SER A 562 -26.49 -11.15 12.22
C SER A 562 -26.26 -11.05 10.72
N TYR A 563 -26.46 -12.16 9.99
CA TYR A 563 -26.26 -12.17 8.54
C TYR A 563 -27.15 -11.17 7.78
N PRO A 564 -26.67 -10.54 6.69
CA PRO A 564 -27.49 -9.74 5.80
C PRO A 564 -28.72 -10.52 5.32
N GLN A 565 -29.92 -9.97 5.56
CA GLN A 565 -31.17 -10.63 5.19
C GLN A 565 -32.23 -9.68 4.62
N LEU A 566 -32.98 -10.17 3.63
CA LEU A 566 -34.09 -9.45 3.04
C LEU A 566 -35.14 -10.44 2.49
N PHE A 567 -36.42 -10.15 2.70
CA PHE A 567 -37.54 -10.99 2.24
C PHE A 567 -37.45 -12.47 2.66
N GLY A 568 -36.86 -12.75 3.82
CA GLY A 568 -36.66 -14.11 4.33
C GLY A 568 -35.54 -14.90 3.64
N ILE A 569 -34.65 -14.23 2.90
CA ILE A 569 -33.43 -14.81 2.35
C ILE A 569 -32.24 -14.20 3.10
N ALA A 570 -31.43 -15.04 3.75
CA ALA A 570 -30.17 -14.66 4.38
C ALA A 570 -28.97 -14.95 3.48
N LEU A 571 -27.96 -14.10 3.57
CA LEU A 571 -26.71 -14.18 2.86
C LEU A 571 -25.60 -14.45 3.88
N SER A 572 -25.19 -15.71 4.01
CA SER A 572 -24.22 -16.13 5.03
C SER A 572 -22.82 -16.31 4.43
N ASP A 573 -21.80 -16.04 5.23
CA ASP A 573 -20.42 -16.47 5.00
C ASP A 573 -20.16 -17.87 5.56
N ASP A 574 -19.04 -18.45 5.14
CA ASP A 574 -18.50 -19.71 5.63
C ASP A 574 -17.15 -19.45 6.34
N THR A 575 -17.15 -19.61 7.66
CA THR A 575 -15.96 -19.42 8.50
C THR A 575 -15.14 -20.70 8.69
N PHE A 576 -15.63 -21.86 8.26
CA PHE A 576 -15.10 -23.18 8.60
C PHE A 576 -14.36 -23.84 7.43
N GLU A 577 -14.91 -23.77 6.21
CA GLU A 577 -14.38 -24.47 5.02
C GLU A 577 -12.93 -24.07 4.75
N ARG A 578 -12.64 -22.76 4.72
CA ARG A 578 -11.28 -22.25 4.49
C ARG A 578 -10.32 -22.67 5.60
N ALA A 579 -10.84 -22.84 6.82
CA ALA A 579 -10.08 -23.24 7.99
C ALA A 579 -9.87 -24.77 8.11
N MET A 580 -10.45 -25.56 7.19
CA MET A 580 -10.45 -27.03 7.26
C MET A 580 -11.08 -27.56 8.56
N LEU A 581 -12.11 -26.88 9.05
CA LEU A 581 -12.84 -27.28 10.25
C LEU A 581 -14.24 -27.78 9.88
N THR A 582 -14.72 -28.77 10.63
CA THR A 582 -16.11 -29.21 10.53
C THR A 582 -17.00 -28.22 11.29
N PRO A 583 -18.10 -27.73 10.72
CA PRO A 583 -19.04 -26.89 11.46
C PRO A 583 -19.58 -27.62 12.70
N LEU A 584 -19.77 -26.90 13.81
CA LEU A 584 -20.32 -27.47 15.04
C LEU A 584 -21.74 -27.99 14.83
N THR A 585 -22.04 -29.18 15.36
CA THR A 585 -23.40 -29.72 15.36
C THR A 585 -24.32 -28.81 16.18
N GLY A 586 -25.45 -28.39 15.59
CA GLY A 586 -26.47 -27.59 16.28
C GLY A 586 -26.41 -26.08 16.02
N LEU A 587 -25.54 -25.62 15.10
CA LEU A 587 -25.56 -24.22 14.63
C LEU A 587 -26.96 -23.83 14.14
N GLN A 588 -27.50 -22.74 14.66
CA GLN A 588 -28.84 -22.28 14.36
C GLN A 588 -28.89 -21.62 12.98
N ALA A 589 -30.00 -21.84 12.27
CA ALA A 589 -30.27 -21.08 11.05
C ALA A 589 -30.49 -19.60 11.40
N PRO A 590 -30.17 -18.66 10.48
CA PRO A 590 -30.31 -17.23 10.75
C PRO A 590 -31.73 -16.86 11.19
N GLU A 591 -31.85 -16.09 12.27
CA GLU A 591 -33.15 -15.72 12.82
C GLU A 591 -33.94 -14.91 11.78
N ARG A 592 -35.16 -15.41 11.45
CA ARG A 592 -36.11 -14.83 10.47
C ARG A 592 -35.83 -15.15 8.98
N ALA A 593 -34.81 -15.97 8.68
CA ALA A 593 -34.57 -16.45 7.32
C ALA A 593 -35.29 -17.78 7.04
N ARG A 594 -35.95 -17.89 5.89
CA ARG A 594 -36.50 -19.15 5.35
C ARG A 594 -35.51 -19.88 4.46
N TRP A 595 -34.64 -19.11 3.79
CA TRP A 595 -33.63 -19.60 2.87
C TRP A 595 -32.29 -18.94 3.17
N THR A 596 -31.20 -19.69 3.03
CA THR A 596 -29.84 -19.18 3.23
C THR A 596 -29.01 -19.45 1.98
N ILE A 597 -28.29 -18.43 1.52
CA ILE A 597 -27.34 -18.52 0.41
C ILE A 597 -25.95 -18.35 1.00
N ASN A 598 -25.17 -19.43 1.00
CA ASN A 598 -23.76 -19.41 1.39
C ASN A 598 -22.91 -18.78 0.26
N GLN A 599 -22.21 -17.70 0.56
CA GLN A 599 -21.34 -16.98 -0.38
C GLN A 599 -19.85 -17.40 -0.27
N GLY A 600 -19.55 -18.34 0.62
CA GLY A 600 -18.22 -18.83 0.93
C GLY A 600 -17.50 -17.93 1.93
N TYR A 601 -16.18 -17.95 1.90
CA TYR A 601 -15.35 -17.22 2.86
C TYR A 601 -15.39 -15.69 2.69
N ALA A 602 -15.67 -14.99 3.79
CA ALA A 602 -15.50 -13.54 3.94
C ALA A 602 -14.22 -13.21 4.72
N ASP A 603 -13.50 -12.18 4.28
CA ASP A 603 -12.35 -11.64 5.02
C ASP A 603 -12.79 -11.11 6.40
N ASN A 604 -11.92 -11.21 7.41
CA ASN A 604 -12.26 -10.76 8.77
C ASN A 604 -12.55 -9.26 8.84
N ASP A 605 -12.04 -8.43 7.93
CA ASP A 605 -12.37 -7.00 7.83
C ASP A 605 -13.80 -6.74 7.30
N VAL A 606 -14.44 -7.75 6.71
CA VAL A 606 -15.82 -7.68 6.20
C VAL A 606 -16.83 -8.00 7.28
N ILE A 607 -16.56 -8.98 8.14
CA ILE A 607 -17.57 -9.51 9.09
C ILE A 607 -17.18 -9.36 10.56
N GLY A 608 -15.89 -9.20 10.86
CA GLY A 608 -15.36 -9.40 12.20
C GLY A 608 -15.68 -8.29 13.20
N TYR A 609 -16.23 -7.15 12.76
CA TYR A 609 -16.47 -5.99 13.63
C TYR A 609 -17.94 -5.72 13.90
N ASP A 610 -18.81 -5.76 12.88
CA ASP A 610 -20.20 -5.33 12.95
C ASP A 610 -21.21 -6.48 12.99
N HIS A 611 -20.85 -7.66 12.49
CA HIS A 611 -21.71 -8.84 12.51
C HIS A 611 -20.94 -10.16 12.59
N PRO A 612 -20.05 -10.35 13.60
CA PRO A 612 -19.30 -11.59 13.74
C PRO A 612 -20.20 -12.78 14.13
N LEU A 613 -19.72 -14.00 13.89
CA LEU A 613 -20.29 -15.22 14.45
C LEU A 613 -19.72 -15.45 15.86
N VAL A 614 -20.57 -15.29 16.88
CA VAL A 614 -20.21 -15.55 18.28
C VAL A 614 -20.66 -16.94 18.67
N LEU A 615 -19.77 -17.73 19.28
CA LEU A 615 -20.05 -19.09 19.71
C LEU A 615 -19.90 -19.23 21.23
N VAL A 616 -20.90 -19.84 21.86
CA VAL A 616 -20.87 -20.23 23.28
C VAL A 616 -20.89 -21.74 23.37
N LEU A 617 -19.79 -22.33 23.85
CA LEU A 617 -19.66 -23.76 24.05
C LEU A 617 -19.68 -24.09 25.53
N GLU A 618 -20.45 -25.09 25.93
CA GLU A 618 -20.52 -25.61 27.29
C GLU A 618 -19.65 -26.86 27.43
N ASN A 619 -18.87 -26.93 28.51
CA ASN A 619 -18.05 -28.09 28.85
C ASN A 619 -18.90 -29.21 29.44
N LYS A 620 -19.41 -30.10 28.59
CA LYS A 620 -20.19 -31.29 29.02
C LYS A 620 -19.31 -32.50 29.34
N GLY A 621 -18.11 -32.57 28.76
CA GLY A 621 -17.21 -33.72 28.90
C GLY A 621 -16.35 -33.68 30.16
N GLN A 622 -16.01 -32.49 30.68
CA GLN A 622 -15.22 -32.29 31.90
C GLN A 622 -13.94 -33.13 31.95
N TYR A 623 -13.20 -33.17 30.85
CA TYR A 623 -11.97 -33.95 30.75
C TYR A 623 -10.82 -33.34 31.57
N SER A 624 -9.92 -34.20 32.06
CA SER A 624 -8.76 -33.77 32.82
C SER A 624 -7.72 -33.07 31.93
N PRO A 625 -6.87 -32.18 32.49
CA PRO A 625 -5.82 -31.51 31.73
C PRO A 625 -4.90 -32.48 30.98
N GLU A 626 -4.62 -33.66 31.55
CA GLU A 626 -3.75 -34.67 30.96
C GLU A 626 -4.36 -35.27 29.69
N VAL A 627 -5.67 -35.54 29.70
CA VAL A 627 -6.40 -36.05 28.53
C VAL A 627 -6.41 -35.01 27.42
N LEU A 628 -6.70 -33.75 27.75
CA LEU A 628 -6.70 -32.66 26.78
C LEU A 628 -5.31 -32.44 26.17
N LEU A 629 -4.26 -32.46 27.01
CA LEU A 629 -2.89 -32.30 26.56
C LEU A 629 -2.44 -33.45 25.65
N ASP A 630 -2.82 -34.70 25.95
CA ASP A 630 -2.51 -35.84 25.08
C ASP A 630 -3.12 -35.67 23.69
N VAL A 631 -4.36 -35.17 23.60
CA VAL A 631 -5.00 -34.87 22.32
C VAL A 631 -4.24 -33.80 21.53
N PHE A 632 -3.84 -32.70 22.18
CA PHE A 632 -3.14 -31.59 21.53
C PHE A 632 -1.78 -31.99 20.97
N MET A 633 -1.06 -32.86 21.70
CA MET A 633 0.32 -33.24 21.41
C MET A 633 0.45 -34.34 20.34
N LYS A 634 -0.67 -34.85 19.80
CA LYS A 634 -0.65 -35.81 18.69
C LYS A 634 0.04 -35.21 17.45
N PRO A 635 0.67 -36.03 16.59
CA PRO A 635 1.16 -35.55 15.30
C PRO A 635 0.00 -34.95 14.50
N ASN A 636 0.20 -33.73 14.00
CA ASN A 636 -0.81 -33.08 13.17
C ASN A 636 -0.75 -33.65 11.74
N ASN A 637 -1.89 -34.14 11.26
CA ASN A 637 -2.03 -34.73 9.92
C ASN A 637 -2.71 -33.77 8.92
N LEU A 638 -2.98 -32.52 9.31
CA LEU A 638 -3.53 -31.52 8.40
C LEU A 638 -2.55 -31.27 7.25
N PRO A 639 -3.04 -31.24 6.00
CA PRO A 639 -2.19 -30.93 4.87
C PRO A 639 -1.66 -29.51 5.02
N SER A 640 -0.36 -29.38 4.78
CA SER A 640 0.29 -28.08 4.75
C SER A 640 -0.28 -27.23 3.61
N GLN A 641 -0.90 -26.09 3.92
CA GLN A 641 -1.42 -25.15 2.91
C GLN A 641 -0.35 -24.17 2.43
N ILE A 642 0.77 -24.08 3.14
CA ILE A 642 1.91 -23.24 2.81
C ILE A 642 3.08 -24.17 2.55
N GLU A 643 3.51 -24.28 1.28
CA GLU A 643 4.79 -24.94 1.02
C GLU A 643 5.87 -24.21 1.84
N PRO A 644 6.51 -24.85 2.83
CA PRO A 644 7.62 -24.23 3.53
C PRO A 644 8.67 -23.96 2.46
N LYS A 645 9.04 -22.69 2.25
CA LYS A 645 10.20 -22.39 1.39
C LYS A 645 11.39 -23.11 2.03
N PRO A 646 11.92 -24.17 1.41
CA PRO A 646 12.97 -24.94 2.05
C PRO A 646 14.20 -24.06 2.03
N LEU A 647 14.50 -23.37 3.13
CA LEU A 647 15.70 -22.54 3.23
C LEU A 647 16.97 -23.38 3.16
N MET A 648 16.84 -24.70 3.40
CA MET A 648 17.91 -25.69 3.32
C MET A 648 18.18 -26.11 1.88
N LEU A 649 19.46 -26.22 1.52
CA LEU A 649 19.86 -26.80 0.25
C LEU A 649 19.54 -28.29 0.26
N THR A 650 19.02 -28.80 -0.85
CA THR A 650 18.94 -30.25 -1.07
C THR A 650 20.35 -30.86 -1.17
N PRO A 651 20.52 -32.17 -0.95
CA PRO A 651 21.82 -32.82 -1.09
C PRO A 651 22.49 -32.58 -2.45
N ILE A 652 21.70 -32.57 -3.53
CA ILE A 652 22.16 -32.33 -4.91
C ILE A 652 22.61 -30.87 -5.08
N GLU A 653 21.86 -29.92 -4.55
CA GLU A 653 22.24 -28.50 -4.59
C GLU A 653 23.49 -28.25 -3.76
N LEU A 654 23.61 -28.87 -2.58
CA LEU A 654 24.81 -28.76 -1.74
C LEU A 654 26.05 -29.29 -2.47
N GLU A 655 25.96 -30.45 -3.10
CA GLU A 655 27.05 -31.01 -3.93
C GLU A 655 27.39 -30.08 -5.10
N THR A 656 26.36 -29.54 -5.77
CA THR A 656 26.54 -28.58 -6.88
C THR A 656 27.25 -27.31 -6.42
N GLN A 657 26.91 -26.77 -5.25
CA GLN A 657 27.62 -25.60 -4.69
C GLN A 657 29.07 -25.95 -4.31
N GLN A 658 29.31 -27.13 -3.75
CA GLN A 658 30.66 -27.59 -3.40
C GLN A 658 31.56 -27.78 -4.63
N SER A 659 30.99 -28.11 -5.79
CA SER A 659 31.71 -28.22 -7.06
C SER A 659 32.31 -26.89 -7.56
N GLY A 660 31.87 -25.75 -7.02
CA GLY A 660 32.34 -24.40 -7.40
C GLY A 660 33.82 -24.11 -7.10
N GLY A 661 34.51 -25.03 -6.42
CA GLY A 661 35.95 -24.98 -6.16
C GLY A 661 36.31 -24.33 -4.82
N THR A 662 37.60 -24.39 -4.50
CA THR A 662 38.18 -23.73 -3.31
C THR A 662 38.67 -22.33 -3.68
N TRP A 663 38.86 -21.47 -2.68
CA TRP A 663 39.35 -20.11 -2.89
C TRP A 663 40.65 -20.06 -3.71
N SER A 664 41.60 -20.94 -3.39
CA SER A 664 42.88 -21.12 -4.08
C SER A 664 42.76 -21.64 -5.53
N LYS A 665 41.63 -22.27 -5.90
CA LYS A 665 41.35 -22.68 -7.28
C LYS A 665 40.75 -21.55 -8.10
N ILE A 666 39.98 -20.66 -7.46
CA ILE A 666 39.29 -19.55 -8.12
C ILE A 666 40.25 -18.36 -8.30
N PHE A 667 41.11 -18.10 -7.31
CA PHE A 667 42.02 -16.95 -7.29
C PHE A 667 43.49 -17.37 -7.27
N ASN A 668 44.28 -16.68 -8.08
CA ASN A 668 45.73 -16.71 -8.02
C ASN A 668 46.23 -15.32 -7.61
N PRO A 669 46.73 -15.14 -6.37
CA PRO A 669 47.22 -13.83 -5.89
C PRO A 669 48.35 -13.24 -6.75
N ASP A 670 49.16 -14.08 -7.39
CA ASP A 670 50.31 -13.65 -8.20
C ASP A 670 49.95 -13.38 -9.67
N SER A 671 48.67 -13.48 -10.03
CA SER A 671 48.22 -13.25 -11.39
C SER A 671 48.25 -11.77 -11.80
N PHE A 672 48.39 -11.51 -13.10
CA PHE A 672 48.43 -10.16 -13.66
C PHE A 672 47.26 -9.25 -13.20
N PRO A 673 45.99 -9.74 -13.15
CA PRO A 673 44.87 -8.97 -12.61
C PRO A 673 45.06 -8.52 -11.17
N ASN A 674 45.68 -9.33 -10.31
CA ASN A 674 45.92 -8.95 -8.91
C ASN A 674 47.15 -8.04 -8.74
N ARG A 675 48.11 -8.09 -9.68
CA ARG A 675 49.25 -7.15 -9.71
C ARG A 675 48.85 -5.75 -10.19
N PHE A 676 47.89 -5.66 -11.12
CA PHE A 676 47.41 -4.38 -11.68
C PHE A 676 45.87 -4.29 -11.64
N PRO A 677 45.25 -4.36 -10.45
CA PRO A 677 43.81 -4.56 -10.32
C PRO A 677 43.00 -3.35 -10.79
N VAL A 678 43.48 -2.13 -10.56
CA VAL A 678 42.83 -0.90 -11.03
C VAL A 678 42.75 -0.87 -12.56
N LEU A 679 43.86 -1.19 -13.24
CA LEU A 679 43.93 -1.20 -14.70
C LEU A 679 42.99 -2.26 -15.28
N VAL A 680 43.06 -3.50 -14.77
CA VAL A 680 42.22 -4.59 -15.28
C VAL A 680 40.73 -4.34 -15.03
N TRP A 681 40.38 -3.74 -13.90
CA TRP A 681 39.01 -3.36 -13.58
C TRP A 681 38.46 -2.31 -14.54
N LEU A 682 39.21 -1.25 -14.81
CA LEU A 682 38.82 -0.23 -15.79
C LEU A 682 38.72 -0.82 -17.21
N LEU A 683 39.69 -1.65 -17.62
CA LEU A 683 39.64 -2.33 -18.92
C LEU A 683 38.40 -3.21 -19.08
N LEU A 684 37.97 -3.92 -18.03
CA LEU A 684 36.73 -4.68 -18.06
C LEU A 684 35.53 -3.75 -18.30
N ILE A 685 35.42 -2.66 -17.55
CA ILE A 685 34.32 -1.70 -17.66
C ILE A 685 34.28 -1.11 -19.07
N GLU A 686 35.43 -0.68 -19.60
CA GLU A 686 35.50 -0.13 -20.96
C GLU A 686 35.17 -1.16 -22.03
N THR A 687 35.64 -2.40 -21.87
CA THR A 687 35.31 -3.48 -22.83
C THR A 687 33.82 -3.80 -22.81
N ALA A 688 33.22 -3.90 -21.62
CA ALA A 688 31.77 -4.12 -21.48
C ALA A 688 30.97 -2.94 -22.04
N PHE A 689 31.45 -1.72 -21.82
CA PHE A 689 30.89 -0.50 -22.40
C PHE A 689 30.91 -0.54 -23.93
N LEU A 690 32.06 -0.78 -24.55
CA LEU A 690 32.17 -0.88 -26.00
C LEU A 690 31.28 -1.99 -26.57
N ALA A 691 31.18 -3.12 -25.88
CA ALA A 691 30.33 -4.24 -26.27
C ALA A 691 28.83 -3.95 -26.17
N THR A 692 28.41 -2.91 -25.45
CA THR A 692 27.00 -2.52 -25.24
C THR A 692 26.65 -1.13 -25.77
N PHE A 693 27.65 -0.34 -26.20
CA PHE A 693 27.47 1.01 -26.70
C PHE A 693 26.43 1.14 -27.82
N PRO A 694 26.39 0.27 -28.85
CA PRO A 694 25.37 0.33 -29.89
C PRO A 694 23.94 0.10 -29.36
N ILE A 695 23.77 -0.77 -28.35
CA ILE A 695 22.48 -1.00 -27.68
C ILE A 695 22.07 0.27 -26.92
N GLY A 696 22.98 0.81 -26.11
CA GLY A 696 22.75 2.06 -25.37
C GLY A 696 22.39 3.23 -26.28
N TYR A 697 23.10 3.38 -27.40
CA TYR A 697 22.81 4.39 -28.41
C TYR A 697 21.38 4.31 -28.95
N LEU A 698 20.85 3.09 -29.16
CA LEU A 698 19.49 2.86 -29.62
C LEU A 698 18.45 3.14 -28.52
N VAL A 699 18.69 2.65 -27.30
CA VAL A 699 17.80 2.84 -26.14
C VAL A 699 17.69 4.32 -25.79
N PHE A 700 18.82 5.02 -25.74
CA PHE A 700 18.93 6.43 -25.37
C PHE A 700 18.96 7.36 -26.57
N ARG A 701 18.46 6.92 -27.73
CA ARG A 701 18.39 7.74 -28.95
C ARG A 701 17.64 9.06 -28.76
N GLY A 702 16.78 9.19 -27.74
CA GLY A 702 16.08 10.43 -27.43
C GLY A 702 16.96 11.50 -26.77
N LEU A 703 18.13 11.13 -26.24
CA LEU A 703 19.03 12.00 -25.48
C LEU A 703 20.04 12.71 -26.40
N HIS A 704 20.56 13.85 -25.94
CA HIS A 704 21.52 14.66 -26.68
C HIS A 704 22.91 14.03 -26.76
N ASP A 705 23.38 13.45 -25.66
CA ASP A 705 24.61 12.66 -25.54
C ASP A 705 24.43 11.19 -26.01
N ARG A 706 23.22 10.82 -26.44
CA ARG A 706 22.83 9.43 -26.77
C ARG A 706 23.07 8.47 -25.59
N GLY A 707 23.03 8.98 -24.37
CA GLY A 707 23.18 8.25 -23.12
C GLY A 707 24.54 7.60 -22.95
N TYR A 708 25.65 8.23 -23.34
CA TYR A 708 26.99 7.65 -23.23
C TYR A 708 27.32 7.16 -21.80
N LEU A 709 27.17 8.01 -20.78
CA LEU A 709 27.40 7.61 -19.37
C LEU A 709 26.33 6.67 -18.82
N LEU A 710 25.07 6.87 -19.19
CA LEU A 710 23.98 5.94 -18.84
C LEU A 710 24.22 4.54 -19.42
N THR A 711 24.92 4.48 -20.56
CA THR A 711 25.27 3.21 -21.18
C THR A 711 26.31 2.48 -20.35
N LYS A 712 27.27 3.13 -19.69
CA LYS A 712 28.18 2.43 -18.74
C LYS A 712 27.42 1.75 -17.59
N ILE A 713 26.36 2.38 -17.08
CA ILE A 713 25.47 1.77 -16.07
C ILE A 713 24.77 0.54 -16.67
N LEU A 714 24.21 0.69 -17.87
CA LEU A 714 23.58 -0.40 -18.61
C LEU A 714 24.56 -1.55 -18.89
N SER A 715 25.83 -1.25 -19.19
CA SER A 715 26.87 -2.24 -19.45
C SER A 715 27.14 -3.13 -18.25
N VAL A 716 27.33 -2.54 -17.07
CA VAL A 716 27.57 -3.28 -15.83
C VAL A 716 26.35 -4.13 -15.46
N LEU A 717 25.14 -3.59 -15.65
CA LEU A 717 23.90 -4.32 -15.42
C LEU A 717 23.77 -5.52 -16.37
N LEU A 718 23.91 -5.32 -17.68
CA LEU A 718 23.76 -6.37 -18.68
C LEU A 718 24.83 -7.45 -18.57
N LEU A 719 26.07 -7.06 -18.21
CA LEU A 719 27.17 -8.00 -17.96
C LEU A 719 26.83 -9.03 -16.89
N ALA A 720 26.11 -8.63 -15.84
CA ALA A 720 25.70 -9.50 -14.75
C ALA A 720 24.33 -10.16 -14.94
N TYR A 721 23.41 -9.47 -15.61
CA TYR A 721 22.02 -9.93 -15.76
C TYR A 721 21.94 -11.21 -16.59
N ILE A 722 22.69 -11.32 -17.70
CA ILE A 722 22.63 -12.51 -18.55
C ILE A 722 23.18 -13.75 -17.81
N PRO A 723 24.37 -13.72 -17.18
CA PRO A 723 24.86 -14.84 -16.38
C PRO A 723 23.98 -15.17 -15.19
N TRP A 724 23.34 -14.16 -14.58
CA TRP A 724 22.37 -14.37 -13.52
C TRP A 724 21.18 -15.19 -14.02
N VAL A 725 20.51 -14.77 -15.11
CA VAL A 725 19.40 -15.51 -15.71
C VAL A 725 19.81 -16.94 -16.11
N LEU A 726 20.97 -17.09 -16.76
CA LEU A 726 21.47 -18.41 -17.18
C LEU A 726 21.72 -19.35 -16.00
N SER A 727 22.20 -18.83 -14.87
CA SER A 727 22.51 -19.63 -13.68
C SER A 727 21.32 -19.87 -12.76
N THR A 728 20.38 -18.93 -12.67
CA THR A 728 19.11 -19.10 -11.93
C THR A 728 18.19 -20.09 -12.64
N LEU A 729 18.15 -20.09 -13.97
CA LEU A 729 17.38 -21.05 -14.76
C LEU A 729 18.09 -22.41 -14.93
N ALA A 730 19.23 -22.62 -14.25
CA ALA A 730 20.06 -23.82 -14.35
C ALA A 730 20.48 -24.19 -15.79
N LEU A 731 20.56 -23.21 -16.70
CA LEU A 731 20.98 -23.41 -18.10
C LEU A 731 22.51 -23.51 -18.22
N LEU A 732 23.25 -22.69 -17.45
CA LEU A 732 24.70 -22.76 -17.32
C LEU A 732 25.13 -22.43 -15.88
N PRO A 733 26.15 -23.11 -15.33
CA PRO A 733 26.68 -22.76 -14.01
C PRO A 733 27.26 -21.34 -14.01
N PHE A 734 27.07 -20.62 -12.91
CA PHE A 734 27.64 -19.30 -12.71
C PHE A 734 29.16 -19.40 -12.69
N GLY A 735 29.80 -18.93 -13.74
CA GLY A 735 31.23 -19.05 -13.96
C GLY A 735 31.66 -18.29 -15.21
N ARG A 736 32.96 -18.30 -15.51
CA ARG A 736 33.53 -17.59 -16.67
C ARG A 736 32.82 -17.94 -17.98
N LEU A 737 32.46 -19.21 -18.17
CA LEU A 737 31.73 -19.65 -19.37
C LEU A 737 30.40 -18.90 -19.53
N SER A 738 29.54 -18.90 -18.50
CA SER A 738 28.26 -18.16 -18.54
C SER A 738 28.44 -16.65 -18.80
N ILE A 739 29.51 -16.06 -18.26
CA ILE A 739 29.84 -14.63 -18.43
C ILE A 739 30.28 -14.36 -19.87
N PHE A 740 31.19 -15.18 -20.42
CA PHE A 740 31.63 -15.05 -21.81
C PHE A 740 30.50 -15.34 -22.81
N THR A 741 29.59 -16.28 -22.52
CA THR A 741 28.37 -16.48 -23.31
C THR A 741 27.49 -15.23 -23.31
N GLY A 742 27.26 -14.63 -22.14
CA GLY A 742 26.51 -13.38 -22.03
C GLY A 742 27.16 -12.22 -22.81
N LEU A 743 28.48 -12.06 -22.67
CA LEU A 743 29.26 -11.10 -23.45
C LEU A 743 29.17 -11.36 -24.96
N ALA A 744 29.26 -12.61 -25.41
CA ALA A 744 29.16 -12.97 -26.82
C ALA A 744 27.76 -12.65 -27.39
N LEU A 745 26.69 -12.91 -26.63
CA LEU A 745 25.33 -12.55 -27.01
C LEU A 745 25.16 -11.02 -27.12
N LEU A 746 25.63 -10.27 -26.12
CA LEU A 746 25.61 -8.80 -26.15
C LEU A 746 26.39 -8.27 -27.34
N PHE A 747 27.59 -8.81 -27.58
CA PHE A 747 28.43 -8.42 -28.70
C PHE A 747 27.76 -8.73 -30.04
N GLY A 748 27.08 -9.87 -30.18
CA GLY A 748 26.32 -10.23 -31.39
C GLY A 748 25.18 -9.26 -31.68
N VAL A 749 24.37 -8.93 -30.67
CA VAL A 749 23.27 -7.95 -30.78
C VAL A 749 23.83 -6.56 -31.09
N SER A 750 24.83 -6.11 -30.34
CA SER A 750 25.50 -4.82 -30.56
C SER A 750 26.12 -4.73 -31.94
N SER A 751 26.76 -5.80 -32.44
CA SER A 751 27.34 -5.83 -33.79
C SER A 751 26.29 -5.73 -34.88
N ALA A 752 25.14 -6.40 -34.72
CA ALA A 752 24.02 -6.29 -35.65
C ALA A 752 23.42 -4.87 -35.70
N ILE A 753 23.30 -4.21 -34.53
CA ILE A 753 22.87 -2.81 -34.43
C ILE A 753 23.92 -1.88 -35.04
N ALA A 754 25.18 -2.05 -34.68
CA ALA A 754 26.29 -1.26 -35.18
C ALA A 754 26.42 -1.36 -36.69
N PHE A 755 26.26 -2.55 -37.28
CA PHE A 755 26.29 -2.73 -38.73
C PHE A 755 25.14 -1.99 -39.43
N ARG A 756 23.92 -2.06 -38.86
CA ARG A 756 22.74 -1.36 -39.42
C ARG A 756 22.82 0.16 -39.28
N GLN A 757 23.36 0.67 -38.19
CA GLN A 757 23.42 2.11 -37.87
C GLN A 757 24.84 2.69 -37.97
N ARG A 758 25.75 2.02 -38.67
CA ARG A 758 27.18 2.37 -38.70
C ARG A 758 27.43 3.83 -39.07
N HIS A 759 26.70 4.36 -40.04
CA HIS A 759 26.88 5.73 -40.51
C HIS A 759 26.44 6.76 -39.45
N GLU A 760 25.36 6.48 -38.72
CA GLU A 760 24.86 7.36 -37.67
C GLU A 760 25.76 7.35 -36.44
N ILE A 761 26.19 6.15 -36.00
CA ILE A 761 27.06 5.98 -34.83
C ILE A 761 28.43 6.62 -35.09
N TRP A 762 29.05 6.33 -36.24
CA TRP A 762 30.33 6.96 -36.60
C TRP A 762 30.19 8.48 -36.79
N GLY A 763 29.08 8.94 -37.37
CA GLY A 763 28.77 10.36 -37.48
C GLY A 763 28.66 11.05 -36.12
N PHE A 764 27.98 10.41 -35.16
CA PHE A 764 27.87 10.88 -33.79
C PHE A 764 29.23 10.97 -33.11
N VAL A 765 30.03 9.90 -33.13
CA VAL A 765 31.36 9.86 -32.50
C VAL A 765 32.26 10.97 -33.08
N ARG A 766 32.30 11.13 -34.41
CA ARG A 766 33.12 12.16 -35.06
C ARG A 766 32.66 13.58 -34.73
N THR A 767 31.36 13.81 -34.61
CA THR A 767 30.80 15.15 -34.37
C THR A 767 30.86 15.55 -32.90
N ARG A 768 30.76 14.56 -31.99
CA ARG A 768 30.60 14.78 -30.53
C ARG A 768 31.76 14.27 -29.69
N TRP A 769 32.93 13.99 -30.30
CA TRP A 769 34.11 13.47 -29.59
C TRP A 769 34.52 14.30 -28.36
N ARG A 770 34.32 15.62 -28.38
CA ARG A 770 34.63 16.50 -27.22
C ARG A 770 33.72 16.24 -26.03
N THR A 771 32.42 16.06 -26.28
CA THR A 771 31.44 15.72 -25.24
C THR A 771 31.73 14.34 -24.68
N ILE A 772 32.01 13.37 -25.56
CA ILE A 772 32.41 12.01 -25.17
C ILE A 772 33.67 12.04 -24.30
N ALA A 773 34.70 12.79 -24.70
CA ALA A 773 35.94 12.92 -23.92
C ALA A 773 35.72 13.60 -22.56
N LEU A 774 34.82 14.60 -22.49
CA LEU A 774 34.46 15.25 -21.23
C LEU A 774 33.74 14.26 -20.29
N GLU A 775 32.75 13.54 -20.80
CA GLU A 775 31.99 12.55 -20.05
C GLU A 775 32.87 11.39 -19.57
N GLU A 776 33.77 10.90 -20.43
CA GLU A 776 34.76 9.89 -20.06
C GLU A 776 35.73 10.42 -19.00
N GLY A 777 36.22 11.64 -19.18
CA GLY A 777 37.07 12.32 -18.19
C GLY A 777 36.37 12.47 -16.84
N LEU A 778 35.08 12.83 -16.83
CA LEU A 778 34.28 12.93 -15.61
C LEU A 778 34.18 11.58 -14.90
N PHE A 779 33.87 10.51 -15.63
CA PHE A 779 33.79 9.15 -15.07
C PHE A 779 35.13 8.72 -14.46
N LEU A 780 36.23 8.87 -15.20
CA LEU A 780 37.56 8.48 -14.74
C LEU A 780 38.04 9.31 -13.54
N VAL A 781 37.82 10.62 -13.55
CA VAL A 781 38.17 11.50 -12.42
C VAL A 781 37.35 11.14 -11.19
N ALA A 782 36.03 10.94 -11.33
CA ALA A 782 35.17 10.54 -10.21
C ALA A 782 35.62 9.19 -9.61
N PHE A 783 35.93 8.23 -10.47
CA PHE A 783 36.45 6.92 -10.05
C PHE A 783 37.79 7.06 -9.31
N LEU A 784 38.76 7.79 -9.87
CA LEU A 784 40.09 7.94 -9.28
C LEU A 784 40.08 8.73 -7.97
N VAL A 785 39.27 9.80 -7.88
CA VAL A 785 39.11 10.58 -6.64
C VAL A 785 38.56 9.70 -5.53
N PHE A 786 37.50 8.93 -5.80
CA PHE A 786 36.91 8.05 -4.80
C PHE A 786 37.83 6.86 -4.47
N LEU A 787 38.61 6.39 -5.46
CA LEU A 787 39.63 5.38 -5.22
C LEU A 787 40.72 5.88 -4.29
N ILE A 788 41.18 7.13 -4.42
CA ILE A 788 42.15 7.74 -3.49
C ILE A 788 41.56 7.80 -2.07
N LEU A 789 40.28 8.16 -1.94
CA LEU A 789 39.58 8.13 -0.64
C LEU A 789 39.54 6.72 -0.04
N ARG A 790 39.22 5.70 -0.84
CA ARG A 790 39.24 4.30 -0.37
C ARG A 790 40.65 3.78 -0.14
N TRP A 791 41.65 4.27 -0.85
CA TRP A 791 43.04 3.94 -0.60
C TRP A 791 43.54 4.49 0.74
N ALA A 792 43.01 5.64 1.18
CA ALA A 792 43.29 6.18 2.52
C ALA A 792 42.69 5.34 3.66
N ASN A 793 41.61 4.59 3.39
CA ASN A 793 41.02 3.65 4.35
C ASN A 793 40.41 2.43 3.62
N PRO A 794 41.25 1.43 3.26
CA PRO A 794 40.80 0.25 2.53
C PRO A 794 40.18 -0.81 3.44
N ASP A 795 40.20 -0.60 4.76
CA ASP A 795 39.83 -1.61 5.74
C ASP A 795 38.36 -2.04 5.60
N LEU A 796 38.20 -3.36 5.56
CA LEU A 796 36.91 -4.06 5.51
C LEU A 796 36.43 -4.51 6.90
N TRP A 797 37.11 -4.06 7.94
CA TRP A 797 36.83 -4.38 9.35
C TRP A 797 37.16 -3.17 10.23
N HIS A 798 36.42 -2.96 11.33
CA HIS A 798 36.78 -1.98 12.36
C HIS A 798 36.48 -2.53 13.77
N PRO A 799 37.44 -2.60 14.70
CA PRO A 799 37.26 -3.27 16.00
C PRO A 799 36.19 -2.67 16.92
N PHE A 800 36.03 -1.33 16.92
CA PHE A 800 35.14 -0.62 17.86
C PHE A 800 33.83 -0.11 17.25
N ARG A 801 33.69 -0.23 15.93
CA ARG A 801 32.53 0.28 15.16
C ARG A 801 32.07 -0.77 14.16
N GLY A 802 32.20 -2.06 14.55
CA GLY A 802 31.95 -3.22 13.70
C GLY A 802 30.59 -3.10 13.01
N GLY A 803 30.60 -2.57 11.79
CA GLY A 803 29.43 -2.40 10.95
C GLY A 803 29.25 -3.60 10.01
N GLU A 804 28.50 -3.40 8.95
CA GLU A 804 28.04 -4.49 8.06
C GLU A 804 29.10 -4.98 7.05
N LYS A 805 30.23 -4.28 6.89
CA LYS A 805 31.30 -4.66 5.93
C LYS A 805 31.74 -6.15 5.98
N PRO A 806 31.88 -6.79 7.15
CA PRO A 806 32.25 -8.20 7.23
C PRO A 806 31.14 -9.13 6.73
N MET A 807 29.88 -8.77 7.00
CA MET A 807 28.70 -9.44 6.48
C MET A 807 28.61 -9.26 4.95
N ASP A 808 28.81 -8.04 4.44
CA ASP A 808 28.83 -7.77 2.99
C ASP A 808 29.90 -8.59 2.27
N LEU A 809 31.11 -8.66 2.86
CA LEU A 809 32.20 -9.45 2.31
C LEU A 809 31.92 -10.95 2.38
N ALA A 810 31.30 -11.44 3.46
CA ALA A 810 30.86 -12.83 3.58
C ALA A 810 29.83 -13.19 2.50
N TYR A 811 28.85 -12.32 2.26
CA TYR A 811 27.83 -12.49 1.22
C TYR A 811 28.45 -12.43 -0.18
N LEU A 812 29.34 -11.47 -0.43
CA LEU A 812 30.06 -11.38 -1.71
C LEU A 812 30.88 -12.64 -1.98
N ASN A 813 31.64 -13.12 -0.98
CA ASN A 813 32.41 -14.36 -1.08
C ASN A 813 31.51 -15.58 -1.30
N ALA A 814 30.35 -15.64 -0.66
CA ALA A 814 29.37 -16.70 -0.87
C ALA A 814 28.92 -16.75 -2.33
N ILE A 815 28.55 -15.61 -2.91
CA ILE A 815 28.11 -15.50 -4.31
C ILE A 815 29.25 -15.84 -5.27
N VAL A 816 30.44 -15.30 -5.04
CA VAL A 816 31.63 -15.57 -5.86
C VAL A 816 31.97 -17.06 -5.87
N ARG A 817 31.77 -17.78 -4.78
CA ARG A 817 32.05 -19.23 -4.73
C ARG A 817 30.88 -20.09 -5.24
N SER A 818 29.67 -19.55 -5.28
CA SER A 818 28.48 -20.29 -5.68
C SER A 818 28.49 -20.66 -7.17
N THR A 819 27.92 -21.83 -7.47
CA THR A 819 27.82 -22.41 -8.82
C THR A 819 26.46 -22.12 -9.46
N THR A 820 25.41 -21.92 -8.67
CA THR A 820 24.06 -21.61 -9.16
C THR A 820 23.70 -20.15 -8.87
N GLY A 821 22.57 -19.69 -9.43
CA GLY A 821 22.05 -18.34 -9.18
C GLY A 821 21.55 -18.10 -7.76
N ASN A 822 21.40 -19.14 -6.93
CA ASN A 822 21.03 -19.06 -5.52
C ASN A 822 22.27 -19.35 -4.66
N PRO A 823 22.93 -18.33 -4.08
CA PRO A 823 24.16 -18.54 -3.31
C PRO A 823 23.94 -19.37 -2.05
N TYR A 824 24.98 -20.06 -1.56
CA TYR A 824 24.91 -20.72 -0.25
C TYR A 824 24.96 -19.70 0.90
N ASP A 825 24.42 -20.07 2.06
CA ASP A 825 24.48 -19.26 3.27
C ASP A 825 25.90 -19.31 3.90
N PRO A 826 26.60 -18.16 4.05
CA PRO A 826 27.96 -18.14 4.58
C PRO A 826 28.07 -18.38 6.09
N TRP A 827 26.96 -18.43 6.82
CA TRP A 827 26.89 -18.67 8.26
C TRP A 827 26.75 -20.17 8.61
N PHE A 828 27.07 -21.06 7.66
CA PHE A 828 27.05 -22.52 7.85
C PHE A 828 25.69 -23.11 8.22
N ALA A 829 24.59 -22.41 7.90
CA ALA A 829 23.24 -22.88 8.16
C ALA A 829 22.84 -24.11 7.31
N GLY A 830 23.63 -24.48 6.29
CA GLY A 830 23.30 -25.54 5.34
C GLY A 830 22.25 -25.16 4.29
N GLY A 831 21.84 -23.89 4.30
CA GLY A 831 20.84 -23.31 3.40
C GLY A 831 21.40 -22.46 2.27
N TYR A 832 20.49 -21.88 1.49
CA TYR A 832 20.83 -20.81 0.56
C TYR A 832 20.72 -19.44 1.25
N LEU A 833 21.45 -18.45 0.73
CA LEU A 833 21.42 -17.07 1.21
C LEU A 833 20.05 -16.44 0.94
N ASN A 834 19.21 -16.35 1.96
CA ASN A 834 17.90 -15.70 1.89
C ASN A 834 18.03 -14.18 2.09
N TYR A 835 18.76 -13.52 1.17
CA TYR A 835 19.02 -12.08 1.18
C TYR A 835 19.01 -11.50 -0.23
N TYR A 836 18.76 -10.18 -0.34
CA TYR A 836 18.85 -9.46 -1.60
C TYR A 836 20.31 -9.38 -2.07
N HIS A 837 20.68 -10.24 -3.01
CA HIS A 837 22.09 -10.43 -3.38
C HIS A 837 22.42 -9.99 -4.81
N PHE A 838 21.45 -9.53 -5.62
CA PHE A 838 21.72 -9.18 -7.03
C PHE A 838 22.73 -8.03 -7.17
N GLY A 839 22.71 -7.04 -6.27
CA GLY A 839 23.73 -5.98 -6.23
C GLY A 839 25.15 -6.53 -6.03
N LEU A 840 25.29 -7.48 -5.10
CA LEU A 840 26.56 -8.18 -4.87
C LEU A 840 26.90 -9.14 -6.02
N PHE A 841 25.90 -9.72 -6.70
CA PHE A 841 26.08 -10.58 -7.87
C PHE A 841 26.71 -9.84 -9.05
N ILE A 842 26.38 -8.55 -9.24
CA ILE A 842 27.04 -7.70 -10.23
C ILE A 842 28.54 -7.63 -9.96
N VAL A 843 28.93 -7.35 -8.71
CA VAL A 843 30.34 -7.27 -8.31
C VAL A 843 31.01 -8.65 -8.43
N ALA A 844 30.32 -9.72 -8.01
CA ALA A 844 30.81 -11.10 -8.11
C ALA A 844 31.07 -11.53 -9.57
N THR A 845 30.25 -11.06 -10.51
CA THR A 845 30.44 -11.30 -11.96
C THR A 845 31.76 -10.69 -12.44
N MET A 846 32.02 -9.43 -12.07
CA MET A 846 33.27 -8.74 -12.42
C MET A 846 34.48 -9.41 -11.78
N ILE A 847 34.36 -9.87 -10.53
CA ILE A 847 35.37 -10.66 -9.83
C ILE A 847 35.66 -11.97 -10.56
N LYS A 848 34.64 -12.76 -10.91
CA LYS A 848 34.83 -14.05 -11.61
C LYS A 848 35.51 -13.89 -12.97
N VAL A 849 35.16 -12.84 -13.71
CA VAL A 849 35.72 -12.63 -15.06
C VAL A 849 37.14 -12.09 -15.01
N THR A 850 37.49 -11.26 -14.03
CA THR A 850 38.84 -10.68 -13.88
C THR A 850 39.79 -11.58 -13.08
N GLY A 851 39.28 -12.36 -12.13
CA GLY A 851 40.09 -13.09 -11.17
C GLY A 851 40.77 -12.20 -10.12
N ILE A 852 40.30 -10.97 -9.93
CA ILE A 852 40.78 -10.07 -8.86
C ILE A 852 40.23 -10.56 -7.52
N LEU A 853 41.08 -10.64 -6.50
CA LEU A 853 40.72 -11.02 -5.13
C LEU A 853 39.57 -10.15 -4.60
N THR A 854 38.62 -10.74 -3.87
CA THR A 854 37.40 -10.05 -3.41
C THR A 854 37.70 -8.85 -2.54
N GLU A 855 38.68 -8.93 -1.64
CA GLU A 855 39.07 -7.83 -0.75
C GLU A 855 39.59 -6.61 -1.53
N ILE A 856 40.23 -6.85 -2.68
CA ILE A 856 40.68 -5.78 -3.59
C ILE A 856 39.50 -5.28 -4.42
N ALA A 857 38.76 -6.19 -5.05
CA ALA A 857 37.63 -5.85 -5.91
C ALA A 857 36.52 -5.12 -5.18
N TYR A 858 36.26 -5.42 -3.90
CA TYR A 858 35.32 -4.70 -3.05
C TYR A 858 35.69 -3.21 -2.95
N ASN A 859 36.99 -2.93 -2.80
CA ASN A 859 37.52 -1.57 -2.75
C ASN A 859 37.53 -0.87 -4.12
N LEU A 860 37.41 -1.60 -5.24
CA LEU A 860 37.24 -1.05 -6.60
C LEU A 860 35.77 -0.87 -7.00
N ALA A 861 34.89 -1.72 -6.48
CA ALA A 861 33.46 -1.68 -6.76
C ALA A 861 32.80 -0.40 -6.20
N ILE A 862 33.22 0.05 -5.02
CA ILE A 862 32.65 1.26 -4.41
C ILE A 862 32.99 2.53 -5.24
N PRO A 863 34.26 2.80 -5.62
CA PRO A 863 34.58 3.87 -6.56
C PRO A 863 33.84 3.76 -7.89
N LEU A 864 33.59 2.55 -8.40
CA LEU A 864 32.78 2.34 -9.60
C LEU A 864 31.34 2.81 -9.40
N LEU A 865 30.68 2.37 -8.33
CA LEU A 865 29.30 2.77 -8.01
C LEU A 865 29.20 4.30 -7.84
N PHE A 866 30.19 4.91 -7.20
CA PHE A 866 30.29 6.37 -7.09
C PHE A 866 30.40 7.03 -8.47
N ALA A 867 31.34 6.58 -9.31
CA ALA A 867 31.56 7.16 -10.64
C ALA A 867 30.34 6.98 -11.57
N LEU A 868 29.64 5.85 -11.49
CA LEU A 868 28.39 5.61 -12.20
C LEU A 868 27.26 6.52 -11.71
N THR A 869 27.18 6.78 -10.41
CA THR A 869 26.18 7.70 -9.82
C THR A 869 26.45 9.13 -10.28
N VAL A 870 27.70 9.58 -10.21
CA VAL A 870 28.13 10.88 -10.75
C VAL A 870 27.78 10.99 -12.23
N GLY A 871 28.10 9.95 -13.02
CA GLY A 871 27.83 9.95 -14.45
C GLY A 871 26.35 9.96 -14.80
N GLY A 872 25.53 9.22 -14.04
CA GLY A 872 24.07 9.21 -14.20
C GLY A 872 23.44 10.55 -13.86
N ALA A 873 23.84 11.16 -12.75
CA ALA A 873 23.38 12.49 -12.35
C ALA A 873 23.74 13.57 -13.38
N PHE A 874 25.00 13.57 -13.82
CA PHE A 874 25.48 14.47 -14.86
C PHE A 874 24.68 14.29 -16.15
N SER A 875 24.55 13.05 -16.66
CA SER A 875 23.88 12.78 -17.92
C SER A 875 22.39 13.15 -17.87
N ILE A 876 21.68 12.87 -16.77
CA ILE A 876 20.26 13.26 -16.62
C ILE A 876 20.13 14.78 -16.67
N ALA A 877 20.91 15.51 -15.87
CA ALA A 877 20.82 16.97 -15.77
C ALA A 877 21.32 17.67 -17.05
N TYR A 878 22.39 17.17 -17.67
CA TYR A 878 22.93 17.62 -18.95
C TYR A 878 21.90 17.48 -20.06
N ASN A 879 21.28 16.29 -20.19
CA ASN A 879 20.26 16.05 -21.20
C ASN A 879 18.98 16.83 -20.94
N PHE A 880 18.58 16.96 -19.68
CA PHE A 880 17.44 17.79 -19.31
C PHE A 880 17.68 19.26 -19.67
N SER A 881 18.86 19.81 -19.33
CA SER A 881 19.24 21.17 -19.69
C SER A 881 19.35 21.37 -21.20
N HIS A 882 19.91 20.41 -21.94
CA HIS A 882 19.93 20.47 -23.41
C HIS A 882 18.53 20.39 -24.02
N ALA A 883 17.66 19.54 -23.48
CA ALA A 883 16.27 19.48 -23.87
C ALA A 883 15.64 20.85 -23.67
N VAL A 884 15.75 21.46 -22.49
CA VAL A 884 15.23 22.81 -22.19
C VAL A 884 15.88 23.89 -23.08
N GLY A 885 17.20 23.86 -23.25
CA GLY A 885 18.00 24.87 -23.96
C GLY A 885 17.81 24.87 -25.48
N ASN A 886 17.45 23.72 -26.07
CA ASN A 886 17.00 23.66 -27.48
C ASN A 886 15.75 24.50 -27.73
N HIS A 887 15.05 24.92 -26.67
CA HIS A 887 13.81 25.69 -26.72
C HIS A 887 13.95 27.11 -26.18
N LEU A 888 15.17 27.57 -25.87
CA LEU A 888 15.49 28.97 -25.56
C LEU A 888 15.85 29.77 -26.83
N PRO A 889 15.59 31.10 -26.88
CA PRO A 889 16.00 31.97 -27.97
C PRO A 889 17.50 31.90 -28.25
N GLN A 890 17.90 32.04 -29.52
CA GLN A 890 19.28 31.84 -29.97
C GLN A 890 20.30 32.79 -29.31
N GLN A 891 19.84 33.96 -28.85
CA GLN A 891 20.65 34.96 -28.13
C GLN A 891 21.01 34.57 -26.68
N THR A 892 20.28 33.64 -26.05
CA THR A 892 20.55 33.14 -24.68
C THR A 892 21.24 31.78 -24.65
N LYS A 893 21.55 31.20 -25.81
CA LYS A 893 22.22 29.90 -25.92
C LYS A 893 23.71 30.04 -25.64
N SER A 894 24.10 29.95 -24.36
CA SER A 894 25.49 29.62 -24.04
C SER A 894 25.69 28.10 -24.15
N GLY A 895 26.64 27.69 -24.99
CA GLY A 895 26.94 26.27 -25.21
C GLY A 895 27.46 25.53 -23.97
N TRP A 896 27.80 26.26 -22.91
CA TRP A 896 28.34 25.71 -21.65
C TRP A 896 27.28 25.42 -20.60
N ILE A 897 26.08 26.00 -20.71
CA ILE A 897 25.01 25.88 -19.69
C ILE A 897 24.68 24.40 -19.37
N PRO A 898 24.45 23.51 -20.36
CA PRO A 898 24.11 22.13 -20.05
C PRO A 898 25.21 21.39 -19.29
N THR A 899 26.48 21.65 -19.63
CA THR A 899 27.63 21.10 -18.93
C THR A 899 27.69 21.60 -17.48
N ILE A 900 27.50 22.91 -17.26
CA ILE A 900 27.45 23.50 -15.91
C ILE A 900 26.30 22.90 -15.10
N THR A 901 25.11 22.76 -15.68
CA THR A 901 23.95 22.13 -15.02
C THR A 901 24.23 20.67 -14.66
N GLY A 902 24.91 19.93 -15.54
CA GLY A 902 25.39 18.57 -15.25
C GLY A 902 26.29 18.53 -14.01
N PHE A 903 27.31 19.38 -13.94
CA PHE A 903 28.21 19.47 -12.78
C PHE A 903 27.50 19.95 -11.51
N ALA A 904 26.56 20.89 -11.63
CA ALA A 904 25.77 21.38 -10.50
C ALA A 904 24.87 20.28 -9.91
N ALA A 905 24.29 19.40 -10.74
CA ALA A 905 23.51 18.27 -10.26
C ALA A 905 24.36 17.25 -9.49
N VAL A 906 25.60 17.00 -9.95
CA VAL A 906 26.56 16.16 -9.22
C VAL A 906 26.88 16.75 -7.84
N LEU A 907 27.18 18.05 -7.78
CA LEU A 907 27.44 18.74 -6.52
C LEU A 907 26.21 18.72 -5.59
N PHE A 908 25.02 18.95 -6.13
CA PHE A 908 23.78 18.93 -5.38
C PHE A 908 23.53 17.57 -4.72
N ILE A 909 23.70 16.47 -5.46
CA ILE A 909 23.55 15.11 -4.91
C ILE A 909 24.62 14.83 -3.85
N ALA A 910 25.86 15.26 -4.08
CA ALA A 910 26.93 15.11 -3.09
C ALA A 910 26.60 15.87 -1.78
N VAL A 911 26.07 17.09 -1.87
CA VAL A 911 25.65 17.88 -0.70
C VAL A 911 24.48 17.21 0.03
N LEU A 912 23.46 16.73 -0.69
CA LEU A 912 22.34 16.00 -0.10
C LEU A 912 22.79 14.75 0.64
N ALA A 913 23.69 13.96 0.05
CA ALA A 913 24.23 12.76 0.68
C ALA A 913 25.02 13.07 1.96
N ILE A 914 25.78 14.17 1.98
CA ILE A 914 26.48 14.64 3.19
C ILE A 914 25.46 15.08 4.25
N TRP A 915 24.39 15.77 3.84
CA TRP A 915 23.32 16.18 4.73
C TRP A 915 22.63 14.98 5.38
N GLU A 916 22.27 13.97 4.59
CA GLU A 916 21.66 12.73 5.08
C GLU A 916 22.54 12.06 6.16
N VAL A 917 23.85 11.95 5.91
CA VAL A 917 24.81 11.36 6.87
C VAL A 917 24.99 12.19 8.14
N LEU A 918 24.83 13.52 8.07
CA LEU A 918 24.95 14.39 9.25
C LEU A 918 23.70 14.37 10.13
N PHE A 919 22.54 14.00 9.58
CA PHE A 919 21.25 13.98 10.28
C PHE A 919 20.70 12.56 10.55
N SER A 920 21.35 11.51 10.02
CA SER A 920 21.22 10.11 10.43
C SER A 920 22.14 9.78 11.59
#